data_AF-A0A5C7AU07-F1
#
_entry.id   AF-A0A5C7AU07-F1
#
_cell.length_a   1.000
_cell.length_b   1.000
_cell.length_c   1.000
_cell.angle_alpha   90.00
_cell.angle_beta   90.00
_cell.angle_gamma   90.00
#
_symmetry.space_group_name_H-M   'P 1'
#
loop_
_entity.id
_entity.type
_entity.pdbx_description
1 polymer ?
#
loop_
_entity_poly.entity_id
_entity_poly.type
_entity_poly.pdbx_seq_one_letter_code
_entity_poly.pdbx_strand_id
1 'polypeptide(L)'
;MKKTLLLFYFLIATACYSIHAQNVNIPDFNFKNYLLNNTAINTNSDTEISVAEAQAFTGTISATSLGITDLTGIEAFVNITTLEVYSNILTSLDVSNNTSLTRLHCANNQITTIDVSGIPTLNQIHCQNNQLVELNLANGNNANFSYMKSYGNPNLTCIQHDASFSPPFTNAGQYANGWTKDANSSYSSNCNYGPVYVDANASGANNGSSWADAYTTINAALTSASPNSKIWVAKGVYKPTAQNTPLEINETSIAIYGGFDGTETQLSDRDLSLINTTNATVITGDMNGDDIDGDFASNKSDNADRLILVDATNITIDGFILENIYDTSSNAHNQDNGVIYSKYSGASTWIENLSIKNCSFKNNYSNDFLIKGIGLKDNFKLYNVSFTNNVSVGQSIILLHADRFNDIYADFSNVLFADNQTKFSVINAYRIPDGSFTNYRDLDLIITNSSFINNNVVNVNNTSYGQAIIMGSDNTWGHLEINNSIFFGNTLNGTYADRDISYGTQGNHYELVINNSITQITNNGGASGAFAAPSFNNVQDLDPNTVSLNLSSDYKPTSSSSYIIDQGNNSFYDTALLGDLDLSGNDRVFNSTIDLGAYEYNSTLGIDDVSLNTNSVSVKLYPNPVSDRLFIESTEQVESVAIYNINGQLLKQAIETSNGIDVSNLNKGVYIIQVKTIKNAINQKFLRD
;
A
#
# COMPACT_ATOMS: atom_id res chain seq x y z
N MET A 1 44.05 7.97 -60.83
CA MET A 1 44.05 6.69 -60.08
C MET A 1 44.61 6.82 -58.66
N LYS A 2 44.19 7.81 -57.86
CA LYS A 2 44.59 7.93 -56.44
C LYS A 2 43.47 8.34 -55.47
N LYS A 3 42.23 8.48 -55.94
CA LYS A 3 41.07 8.82 -55.08
C LYS A 3 40.10 7.66 -54.85
N THR A 4 40.26 6.54 -55.56
CA THR A 4 39.38 5.36 -55.41
C THR A 4 39.93 4.30 -54.44
N LEU A 5 41.19 4.42 -54.00
CA LEU A 5 41.80 3.48 -53.04
C LEU A 5 41.63 3.91 -51.57
N LEU A 6 41.34 5.19 -51.31
CA LEU A 6 41.16 5.71 -49.95
C LEU A 6 39.75 5.45 -49.40
N LEU A 7 38.77 5.26 -50.28
CA LEU A 7 37.38 4.95 -49.89
C LEU A 7 37.20 3.48 -49.48
N PHE A 8 38.10 2.59 -49.88
CA PHE A 8 38.06 1.17 -49.52
C PHE A 8 38.74 0.88 -48.17
N TYR A 9 39.66 1.73 -47.72
CA TYR A 9 40.23 1.66 -46.36
C TYR A 9 39.34 2.34 -45.30
N PHE A 10 38.51 3.30 -45.70
CA PHE A 10 37.57 3.96 -44.76
C PHE A 10 36.27 3.15 -44.54
N LEU A 11 35.92 2.25 -45.48
CA LEU A 11 34.78 1.32 -45.33
C LEU A 11 35.12 0.02 -44.59
N ILE A 12 36.40 -0.29 -44.34
CA ILE A 12 36.82 -1.45 -43.52
C ILE A 12 37.14 -0.99 -42.08
N ALA A 13 37.42 0.29 -41.84
CA ALA A 13 37.68 0.84 -40.52
C ALA A 13 36.43 1.31 -39.74
N THR A 14 35.23 1.22 -40.32
CA THR A 14 33.94 1.49 -39.65
C THR A 14 33.06 0.25 -39.49
N ALA A 15 33.58 -0.94 -39.82
CA ALA A 15 32.98 -2.25 -39.50
C ALA A 15 33.53 -2.87 -38.20
N CYS A 16 34.28 -2.10 -37.40
CA CYS A 16 34.63 -2.43 -36.01
C CYS A 16 33.98 -1.39 -35.09
N TYR A 17 32.65 -1.30 -35.09
CA TYR A 17 31.98 -1.01 -33.83
C TYR A 17 32.05 -2.29 -33.03
N SER A 18 32.82 -2.25 -31.96
CA SER A 18 32.88 -3.28 -30.93
C SER A 18 31.46 -3.78 -30.67
N ILE A 19 31.21 -5.03 -31.02
CA ILE A 19 30.12 -5.80 -30.44
C ILE A 19 30.55 -5.94 -28.98
N HIS A 20 30.22 -4.96 -28.14
CA HIS A 20 30.33 -5.17 -26.71
C HIS A 20 29.32 -6.28 -26.42
N ALA A 21 29.83 -7.46 -26.08
CA ALA A 21 29.00 -8.51 -25.53
C ALA A 21 28.29 -7.91 -24.32
N GLN A 22 26.96 -7.88 -24.36
CA GLN A 22 26.18 -7.43 -23.22
C GLN A 22 26.36 -8.49 -22.13
N ASN A 23 26.81 -8.10 -20.95
CA ASN A 23 26.96 -9.02 -19.83
C ASN A 23 25.59 -9.30 -19.20
N VAL A 24 25.41 -10.53 -18.72
CA VAL A 24 24.25 -10.93 -17.93
C VAL A 24 24.43 -10.40 -16.51
N ASN A 25 23.40 -9.74 -15.97
CA ASN A 25 23.41 -9.31 -14.57
C ASN A 25 23.20 -10.53 -13.66
N ILE A 26 24.21 -10.87 -12.86
CA ILE A 26 24.17 -12.01 -11.94
C ILE A 26 24.62 -11.51 -10.56
N PRO A 27 23.68 -11.02 -9.72
CA PRO A 27 23.99 -10.37 -8.45
C PRO A 27 24.43 -11.36 -7.35
N ASP A 28 23.91 -12.60 -7.35
CA ASP A 28 24.28 -13.61 -6.36
C ASP A 28 25.69 -14.14 -6.62
N PHE A 29 26.57 -13.97 -5.62
CA PHE A 29 27.97 -14.37 -5.71
C PHE A 29 28.15 -15.88 -5.95
N ASN A 30 27.35 -16.71 -5.28
CA ASN A 30 27.47 -18.17 -5.37
C ASN A 30 26.99 -18.65 -6.75
N PHE A 31 25.91 -18.06 -7.28
CA PHE A 31 25.42 -18.37 -8.62
C PHE A 31 26.40 -17.90 -9.70
N LYS A 32 26.91 -16.67 -9.62
CA LYS A 32 27.92 -16.16 -10.55
C LYS A 32 29.17 -17.03 -10.56
N ASN A 33 29.68 -17.39 -9.38
CA ASN A 33 30.86 -18.25 -9.27
C ASN A 33 30.61 -19.66 -9.86
N TYR A 34 29.41 -20.23 -9.71
CA TYR A 34 29.06 -21.49 -10.36
C TYR A 34 29.16 -21.39 -11.89
N LEU A 35 28.56 -20.35 -12.48
CA LEU A 35 28.54 -20.16 -13.93
C LEU A 35 29.93 -19.90 -14.51
N LEU A 36 30.73 -19.05 -13.85
CA LEU A 36 32.09 -18.71 -14.29
C LEU A 36 33.04 -19.91 -14.27
N ASN A 37 32.85 -20.86 -13.35
CA ASN A 37 33.65 -22.08 -13.28
C ASN A 37 33.20 -23.17 -14.27
N ASN A 38 32.07 -22.97 -14.95
CA ASN A 38 31.59 -23.91 -15.96
C ASN A 38 32.16 -23.53 -17.33
N THR A 39 33.19 -24.24 -17.79
CA THR A 39 33.88 -23.97 -19.06
C THR A 39 33.03 -24.19 -20.32
N ALA A 40 31.89 -24.88 -20.20
CA ALA A 40 30.93 -25.01 -21.29
C ALA A 40 30.00 -23.78 -21.40
N ILE A 41 29.87 -23.01 -20.32
CA ILE A 41 29.11 -21.76 -20.26
C ILE A 41 30.07 -20.57 -20.49
N ASN A 42 31.09 -20.43 -19.65
CA ASN A 42 32.12 -19.40 -19.72
C ASN A 42 33.19 -19.79 -20.76
N THR A 43 32.83 -19.70 -22.03
CA THR A 43 33.64 -20.19 -23.16
C THR A 43 34.89 -19.37 -23.41
N ASN A 44 34.89 -18.10 -23.03
CA ASN A 44 36.05 -17.22 -23.17
C ASN A 44 36.92 -17.16 -21.88
N SER A 45 36.47 -17.79 -20.79
CA SER A 45 37.14 -17.86 -19.49
C SER A 45 37.47 -16.49 -18.89
N ASP A 46 36.63 -15.48 -19.17
CA ASP A 46 36.72 -14.19 -18.52
C ASP A 46 35.96 -14.18 -17.17
N THR A 47 35.84 -13.00 -16.55
CA THR A 47 35.25 -12.84 -15.22
C THR A 47 33.74 -12.57 -15.25
N GLU A 48 33.13 -12.59 -16.43
CA GLU A 48 31.72 -12.28 -16.65
C GLU A 48 31.04 -13.39 -17.47
N ILE A 49 29.72 -13.39 -17.48
CA ILE A 49 28.95 -14.22 -18.42
C ILE A 49 28.30 -13.27 -19.42
N SER A 50 28.60 -13.45 -20.69
CA SER A 50 27.95 -12.69 -21.74
C SER A 50 26.57 -13.28 -22.10
N VAL A 51 25.67 -12.44 -22.59
CA VAL A 51 24.37 -12.87 -23.14
C VAL A 51 24.57 -13.89 -24.27
N ALA A 52 25.62 -13.73 -25.09
CA ALA A 52 25.95 -14.67 -26.16
C ALA A 52 26.30 -16.06 -25.61
N GLU A 53 27.06 -16.13 -24.52
CA GLU A 53 27.39 -17.39 -23.85
C GLU A 53 26.16 -18.05 -23.23
N ALA A 54 25.35 -17.27 -22.50
CA ALA A 54 24.12 -17.78 -21.89
C ALA A 54 23.13 -18.32 -22.93
N GLN A 55 22.94 -17.61 -24.04
CA GLN A 55 22.06 -18.02 -25.14
C GLN A 55 22.62 -19.20 -25.94
N ALA A 56 23.95 -19.31 -26.09
CA ALA A 56 24.58 -20.43 -26.80
C ALA A 56 24.55 -21.72 -25.99
N PHE A 57 24.50 -21.64 -24.65
CA PHE A 57 24.52 -22.81 -23.80
C PHE A 57 23.22 -23.61 -23.87
N THR A 58 23.37 -24.92 -24.04
CA THR A 58 22.27 -25.90 -24.01
C THR A 58 22.60 -26.99 -22.99
N GLY A 59 21.57 -27.56 -22.35
CA GLY A 59 21.74 -28.70 -21.45
C GLY A 59 21.40 -28.37 -20.00
N THR A 60 22.21 -28.86 -19.06
CA THR A 60 21.93 -28.83 -17.63
C THR A 60 22.71 -27.75 -16.91
N ILE A 61 21.99 -26.88 -16.19
CA ILE A 61 22.54 -26.07 -15.10
C ILE A 61 22.19 -26.77 -13.78
N SER A 62 23.21 -27.17 -13.01
CA SER A 62 23.06 -27.86 -11.72
C SER A 62 23.80 -27.10 -10.62
N ALA A 63 23.16 -26.07 -10.08
CA ALA A 63 23.66 -25.15 -9.06
C ALA A 63 23.02 -25.47 -7.69
N THR A 64 23.23 -26.69 -7.23
CA THR A 64 22.58 -27.29 -6.06
C THR A 64 23.44 -27.15 -4.80
N SER A 65 22.82 -26.90 -3.63
CA SER A 65 23.50 -26.85 -2.32
C SER A 65 24.63 -25.82 -2.25
N LEU A 66 24.45 -24.66 -2.87
CA LEU A 66 25.47 -23.61 -2.94
C LEU A 66 25.15 -22.40 -2.06
N GLY A 67 24.00 -22.41 -1.36
CA GLY A 67 23.56 -21.26 -0.57
C GLY A 67 23.18 -20.07 -1.46
N ILE A 68 22.60 -20.34 -2.63
CA ILE A 68 22.10 -19.30 -3.54
C ILE A 68 20.81 -18.71 -2.97
N THR A 69 20.72 -17.39 -3.02
CA THR A 69 19.58 -16.59 -2.56
C THR A 69 18.82 -15.94 -3.71
N ASP A 70 19.50 -15.68 -4.82
CA ASP A 70 18.95 -15.01 -6.01
C ASP A 70 19.46 -15.68 -7.29
N LEU A 71 18.55 -15.98 -8.23
CA LEU A 71 18.86 -16.59 -9.54
C LEU A 71 18.78 -15.60 -10.71
N THR A 72 18.64 -14.31 -10.43
CA THR A 72 18.70 -13.25 -11.46
C THR A 72 19.88 -13.49 -12.41
N GLY A 73 19.59 -13.42 -13.71
CA GLY A 73 20.47 -13.79 -14.81
C GLY A 73 20.12 -15.15 -15.44
N ILE A 74 19.36 -16.02 -14.78
CA ILE A 74 18.92 -17.30 -15.35
C ILE A 74 18.03 -17.12 -16.59
N GLU A 75 17.32 -15.99 -16.68
CA GLU A 75 16.46 -15.61 -17.80
C GLU A 75 17.22 -15.46 -19.13
N ALA A 76 18.55 -15.23 -19.08
CA ALA A 76 19.39 -15.18 -20.27
C ALA A 76 19.66 -16.57 -20.88
N PHE A 77 19.48 -17.64 -20.11
CA PHE A 77 19.76 -19.03 -20.51
C PHE A 77 18.55 -19.69 -21.19
N VAL A 78 18.10 -19.12 -22.31
CA VAL A 78 16.83 -19.50 -22.97
C VAL A 78 16.80 -20.93 -23.55
N ASN A 79 17.97 -21.54 -23.77
CA ASN A 79 18.10 -22.84 -24.45
C ASN A 79 18.46 -24.02 -23.51
N ILE A 80 18.46 -23.81 -22.18
CA ILE A 80 18.70 -24.90 -21.23
C ILE A 80 17.52 -25.88 -21.21
N THR A 81 17.82 -27.16 -21.01
CA THR A 81 16.83 -28.23 -20.98
C THR A 81 16.59 -28.76 -19.57
N THR A 82 17.52 -28.51 -18.65
CA THR A 82 17.44 -28.94 -17.26
C THR A 82 17.97 -27.86 -16.33
N LEU A 83 17.22 -27.54 -15.28
CA LEU A 83 17.65 -26.65 -14.19
C LEU A 83 17.51 -27.37 -12.85
N GLU A 84 18.61 -27.52 -12.12
CA GLU A 84 18.68 -28.14 -10.79
C GLU A 84 19.30 -27.19 -9.77
N VAL A 85 18.46 -26.63 -8.91
CA VAL A 85 18.78 -25.59 -7.93
C VAL A 85 18.26 -25.96 -6.54
N TYR A 86 18.16 -27.27 -6.26
CA TYR A 86 17.63 -27.77 -5.00
C TYR A 86 18.59 -27.53 -3.83
N SER A 87 18.04 -27.49 -2.61
CA SER A 87 18.78 -27.25 -1.36
C SER A 87 19.52 -25.90 -1.34
N ASN A 88 18.83 -24.82 -1.73
CA ASN A 88 19.32 -23.44 -1.64
C ASN A 88 18.39 -22.62 -0.71
N ILE A 89 18.47 -21.29 -0.76
CA ILE A 89 17.72 -20.37 0.09
C ILE A 89 16.88 -19.42 -0.78
N LEU A 90 16.42 -19.91 -1.94
CA LEU A 90 15.63 -19.12 -2.88
C LEU A 90 14.24 -18.83 -2.32
N THR A 91 13.81 -17.58 -2.33
CA THR A 91 12.44 -17.16 -1.97
C THR A 91 11.55 -16.96 -3.21
N SER A 92 12.16 -16.76 -4.37
CA SER A 92 11.49 -16.65 -5.68
C SER A 92 12.27 -17.41 -6.75
N LEU A 93 11.58 -17.77 -7.83
CA LEU A 93 12.17 -18.45 -8.99
C LEU A 93 11.36 -18.10 -10.24
N ASP A 94 11.89 -17.22 -11.08
CA ASP A 94 11.36 -16.97 -12.41
C ASP A 94 12.10 -17.83 -13.45
N VAL A 95 11.35 -18.64 -14.19
CA VAL A 95 11.83 -19.50 -15.28
C VAL A 95 11.08 -19.25 -16.58
N SER A 96 10.33 -18.15 -16.67
CA SER A 96 9.45 -17.82 -17.80
C SER A 96 10.18 -17.74 -19.15
N ASN A 97 11.45 -17.31 -19.14
CA ASN A 97 12.29 -17.23 -20.34
C ASN A 97 13.00 -18.55 -20.68
N ASN A 98 13.01 -19.54 -19.80
CA ASN A 98 13.66 -20.83 -20.02
C ASN A 98 12.71 -21.82 -20.72
N THR A 99 12.10 -21.40 -21.83
CA THR A 99 11.00 -22.10 -22.51
C THR A 99 11.37 -23.49 -23.06
N SER A 100 12.66 -23.83 -23.12
CA SER A 100 13.19 -25.13 -23.57
C SER A 100 13.33 -26.16 -22.44
N LEU A 101 13.00 -25.80 -21.19
CA LEU A 101 13.14 -26.69 -20.03
C LEU A 101 12.26 -27.94 -20.17
N THR A 102 12.86 -29.10 -19.91
CA THR A 102 12.18 -30.39 -19.79
C THR A 102 12.12 -30.87 -18.35
N ARG A 103 13.07 -30.44 -17.52
CA ARG A 103 13.19 -30.78 -16.10
C ARG A 103 13.53 -29.55 -15.26
N LEU A 104 12.73 -29.32 -14.23
CA LEU A 104 12.97 -28.32 -13.19
C LEU A 104 13.05 -29.00 -11.82
N HIS A 105 14.16 -28.82 -11.11
CA HIS A 105 14.34 -29.32 -9.75
C HIS A 105 14.75 -28.19 -8.80
N CYS A 106 13.80 -27.70 -8.02
CA CYS A 106 13.95 -26.57 -7.11
C CYS A 106 13.55 -26.92 -5.65
N ALA A 107 13.58 -28.20 -5.30
CA ALA A 107 13.19 -28.70 -3.99
C ALA A 107 14.06 -28.15 -2.84
N ASN A 108 13.53 -28.15 -1.61
CA ASN A 108 14.25 -27.66 -0.42
C ASN A 108 14.74 -26.21 -0.60
N ASN A 109 13.81 -25.30 -0.86
CA ASN A 109 14.02 -23.85 -0.90
C ASN A 109 12.91 -23.17 -0.07
N GLN A 110 12.72 -21.87 -0.26
CA GLN A 110 11.67 -21.06 0.40
C GLN A 110 10.75 -20.42 -0.65
N ILE A 111 10.61 -21.04 -1.83
CA ILE A 111 9.87 -20.50 -2.96
C ILE A 111 8.37 -20.51 -2.64
N THR A 112 7.69 -19.41 -2.91
CA THR A 112 6.26 -19.23 -2.64
C THR A 112 5.37 -19.43 -3.86
N THR A 113 5.88 -19.19 -5.06
CA THR A 113 5.11 -19.33 -6.31
C THR A 113 5.96 -20.01 -7.37
N ILE A 114 5.36 -20.91 -8.13
CA ILE A 114 5.96 -21.48 -9.35
C ILE A 114 4.91 -21.45 -10.46
N ASP A 115 5.22 -20.74 -11.54
CA ASP A 115 4.45 -20.77 -12.77
C ASP A 115 5.30 -21.35 -13.91
N VAL A 116 4.82 -22.44 -14.51
CA VAL A 116 5.46 -23.08 -15.67
C VAL A 116 4.54 -23.14 -16.89
N SER A 117 3.45 -22.36 -16.89
CA SER A 117 2.46 -22.31 -17.99
C SER A 117 3.09 -21.90 -19.33
N GLY A 118 4.14 -21.07 -19.30
CA GLY A 118 4.92 -20.67 -20.48
C GLY A 118 5.97 -21.69 -20.95
N ILE A 119 6.05 -22.88 -20.35
CA ILE A 119 7.12 -23.88 -20.59
C ILE A 119 6.52 -25.18 -21.16
N PRO A 120 6.19 -25.22 -22.46
CA PRO A 120 5.44 -26.33 -23.06
C PRO A 120 6.22 -27.65 -23.15
N THR A 121 7.53 -27.62 -22.97
CA THR A 121 8.39 -28.81 -23.01
C THR A 121 8.55 -29.48 -21.65
N LEU A 122 8.18 -28.81 -20.56
CA LEU A 122 8.43 -29.29 -19.21
C LEU A 122 7.62 -30.57 -18.97
N ASN A 123 8.27 -31.61 -18.48
CA ASN A 123 7.66 -32.91 -18.16
C ASN A 123 8.17 -33.52 -16.84
N GLN A 124 9.05 -32.82 -16.14
CA GLN A 124 9.51 -33.19 -14.80
C GLN A 124 9.64 -31.94 -13.93
N ILE A 125 8.93 -31.93 -12.80
CA ILE A 125 9.03 -30.88 -11.80
C ILE A 125 9.18 -31.48 -10.40
N HIS A 126 10.19 -31.01 -9.70
CA HIS A 126 10.47 -31.35 -8.30
C HIS A 126 10.56 -30.06 -7.50
N CYS A 127 9.49 -29.74 -6.78
CA CYS A 127 9.32 -28.52 -6.00
C CYS A 127 8.92 -28.81 -4.55
N GLN A 128 9.14 -30.04 -4.08
CA GLN A 128 8.85 -30.44 -2.70
C GLN A 128 9.65 -29.63 -1.67
N ASN A 129 9.12 -29.53 -0.45
CA ASN A 129 9.76 -28.84 0.67
C ASN A 129 10.08 -27.37 0.32
N ASN A 130 9.06 -26.61 -0.01
CA ASN A 130 9.09 -25.17 -0.27
C ASN A 130 8.01 -24.48 0.58
N GLN A 131 7.71 -23.21 0.28
CA GLN A 131 6.63 -22.46 0.92
C GLN A 131 5.53 -22.13 -0.10
N LEU A 132 5.30 -23.04 -1.07
CA LEU A 132 4.40 -22.77 -2.18
C LEU A 132 2.98 -22.45 -1.69
N VAL A 133 2.42 -21.38 -2.22
CA VAL A 133 1.00 -21.02 -2.16
C VAL A 133 0.34 -21.13 -3.54
N GLU A 134 1.12 -20.99 -4.60
CA GLU A 134 0.67 -21.11 -5.99
C GLU A 134 1.60 -22.08 -6.75
N LEU A 135 1.00 -23.06 -7.43
CA LEU A 135 1.69 -23.96 -8.37
C LEU A 135 0.87 -24.08 -9.65
N ASN A 136 1.30 -23.40 -10.71
CA ASN A 136 0.66 -23.43 -12.01
C ASN A 136 1.41 -24.36 -12.97
N LEU A 137 0.85 -25.55 -13.19
CA LEU A 137 1.40 -26.56 -14.10
C LEU A 137 0.72 -26.57 -15.47
N ALA A 138 -0.26 -25.68 -15.74
CA ALA A 138 -1.06 -25.70 -16.97
C ALA A 138 -0.24 -25.25 -18.20
N ASN A 139 0.68 -26.11 -18.65
CA ASN A 139 1.66 -25.87 -19.70
C ASN A 139 1.35 -26.59 -21.01
N GLY A 140 0.18 -27.22 -21.13
CA GLY A 140 -0.25 -28.01 -22.28
C GLY A 140 0.44 -29.38 -22.41
N ASN A 141 1.24 -29.80 -21.42
CA ASN A 141 2.07 -31.00 -21.49
C ASN A 141 1.92 -31.94 -20.28
N ASN A 142 0.91 -31.74 -19.42
CA ASN A 142 0.74 -32.53 -18.19
C ASN A 142 0.63 -34.05 -18.43
N ALA A 143 0.10 -34.49 -19.57
CA ALA A 143 0.00 -35.90 -19.93
C ALA A 143 1.38 -36.61 -20.04
N ASN A 144 2.45 -35.85 -20.29
CA ASN A 144 3.81 -36.38 -20.41
C ASN A 144 4.61 -36.26 -19.10
N PHE A 145 4.01 -35.76 -18.02
CA PHE A 145 4.73 -35.57 -16.75
C PHE A 145 5.12 -36.92 -16.14
N SER A 146 6.43 -37.18 -16.07
CA SER A 146 6.98 -38.37 -15.40
C SER A 146 7.17 -38.15 -13.91
N TYR A 147 7.42 -36.92 -13.48
CA TYR A 147 7.59 -36.58 -12.08
C TYR A 147 6.94 -35.22 -11.81
N MET A 148 5.96 -35.20 -10.91
CA MET A 148 5.41 -33.99 -10.33
C MET A 148 5.47 -34.16 -8.81
N LYS A 149 6.43 -33.53 -8.15
CA LYS A 149 6.62 -33.65 -6.69
C LYS A 149 6.44 -32.28 -6.05
N SER A 150 5.38 -32.12 -5.26
CA SER A 150 5.04 -30.87 -4.59
C SER A 150 4.69 -31.04 -3.10
N TYR A 151 4.98 -32.21 -2.51
CA TYR A 151 4.76 -32.43 -1.07
C TYR A 151 5.69 -31.58 -0.19
N GLY A 152 5.36 -31.38 1.08
CA GLY A 152 6.12 -30.48 1.97
C GLY A 152 5.92 -29.00 1.67
N ASN A 153 4.77 -28.63 1.09
CA ASN A 153 4.31 -27.26 0.86
C ASN A 153 2.98 -27.04 1.61
N PRO A 154 3.02 -26.82 2.94
CA PRO A 154 1.83 -26.81 3.79
C PRO A 154 0.83 -25.68 3.50
N ASN A 155 1.21 -24.65 2.73
CA ASN A 155 0.31 -23.55 2.37
C ASN A 155 -0.26 -23.69 0.94
N LEU A 156 0.12 -24.74 0.20
CA LEU A 156 -0.35 -24.99 -1.16
C LEU A 156 -1.72 -25.66 -1.10
N THR A 157 -2.79 -24.91 -1.36
CA THR A 157 -4.17 -25.41 -1.31
C THR A 157 -4.69 -25.90 -2.66
N CYS A 158 -4.13 -25.39 -3.75
CA CYS A 158 -4.51 -25.74 -5.12
C CYS A 158 -3.28 -25.97 -5.99
N ILE A 159 -3.38 -26.87 -6.96
CA ILE A 159 -2.38 -27.13 -7.99
C ILE A 159 -3.11 -27.08 -9.33
N GLN A 160 -2.76 -26.09 -10.15
CA GLN A 160 -3.42 -25.88 -11.42
C GLN A 160 -2.85 -26.81 -12.48
N HIS A 161 -3.71 -27.49 -13.21
CA HIS A 161 -3.35 -28.38 -14.31
C HIS A 161 -4.10 -28.02 -15.59
N ASP A 162 -3.67 -28.57 -16.72
CA ASP A 162 -4.31 -28.42 -18.01
C ASP A 162 -5.78 -28.85 -17.95
N ALA A 163 -6.69 -28.04 -18.50
CA ALA A 163 -8.13 -28.33 -18.47
C ALA A 163 -8.51 -29.66 -19.15
N SER A 164 -7.72 -30.12 -20.12
CA SER A 164 -7.90 -31.41 -20.80
C SER A 164 -7.28 -32.60 -20.07
N PHE A 165 -6.57 -32.37 -18.97
CA PHE A 165 -5.87 -33.41 -18.22
C PHE A 165 -6.64 -33.81 -16.96
N SER A 166 -6.61 -35.09 -16.64
CA SER A 166 -7.12 -35.62 -15.37
C SER A 166 -5.93 -36.11 -14.54
N PRO A 167 -5.57 -35.41 -13.45
CA PRO A 167 -4.51 -35.85 -12.56
C PRO A 167 -4.82 -37.21 -11.93
N PRO A 168 -3.78 -37.99 -11.55
CA PRO A 168 -3.98 -39.25 -10.86
C PRO A 168 -4.55 -39.03 -9.45
N PHE A 169 -5.51 -39.85 -9.05
CA PHE A 169 -6.21 -39.73 -7.77
C PHE A 169 -5.38 -40.18 -6.55
N THR A 170 -4.28 -40.91 -6.78
CA THR A 170 -3.42 -41.44 -5.72
C THR A 170 -2.02 -40.88 -5.84
N ASN A 171 -1.44 -40.46 -4.70
CA ASN A 171 -0.02 -40.13 -4.64
C ASN A 171 0.83 -41.32 -5.07
N ALA A 172 1.70 -41.13 -6.05
CA ALA A 172 2.61 -42.17 -6.53
C ALA A 172 3.69 -42.55 -5.48
N GLY A 173 3.86 -41.72 -4.45
CA GLY A 173 4.93 -41.86 -3.46
C GLY A 173 6.12 -40.98 -3.79
N GLN A 174 7.05 -40.85 -2.83
CA GLN A 174 8.15 -39.89 -2.90
C GLN A 174 9.14 -40.18 -4.06
N TYR A 175 9.47 -41.45 -4.29
CA TYR A 175 10.52 -41.85 -5.23
C TYR A 175 10.00 -42.52 -6.51
N ALA A 176 8.69 -42.73 -6.63
CA ALA A 176 8.11 -43.36 -7.81
C ALA A 176 7.80 -42.33 -8.91
N ASN A 177 7.74 -42.80 -10.16
CA ASN A 177 7.19 -42.04 -11.28
C ASN A 177 5.72 -41.69 -10.99
N GLY A 178 5.35 -40.43 -11.24
CA GLY A 178 4.00 -39.92 -11.06
C GLY A 178 3.91 -38.70 -10.15
N TRP A 179 2.67 -38.34 -9.83
CA TRP A 179 2.34 -37.11 -9.13
C TRP A 179 2.23 -37.36 -7.62
N THR A 180 2.78 -36.44 -6.82
CA THR A 180 2.75 -36.50 -5.35
C THR A 180 2.58 -35.09 -4.81
N LYS A 181 1.52 -34.87 -4.03
CA LYS A 181 1.19 -33.59 -3.35
C LYS A 181 0.93 -33.82 -1.86
N ASP A 182 0.79 -32.72 -1.11
CA ASP A 182 0.31 -32.79 0.27
C ASP A 182 -1.18 -33.15 0.35
N ALA A 183 -1.60 -33.49 1.57
CA ALA A 183 -2.98 -33.87 1.84
C ALA A 183 -3.96 -32.68 1.69
N ASN A 184 -3.52 -31.47 2.06
CA ASN A 184 -4.30 -30.24 1.99
C ASN A 184 -4.37 -29.61 0.59
N SER A 185 -3.46 -29.96 -0.32
CA SER A 185 -3.51 -29.48 -1.70
C SER A 185 -4.58 -30.22 -2.51
N SER A 186 -5.28 -29.52 -3.40
CA SER A 186 -6.23 -30.09 -4.36
C SER A 186 -5.73 -29.89 -5.80
N TYR A 187 -6.24 -30.67 -6.74
CA TYR A 187 -6.01 -30.44 -8.17
C TYR A 187 -7.21 -29.71 -8.76
N SER A 188 -6.98 -28.67 -9.55
CA SER A 188 -8.03 -27.98 -10.30
C SER A 188 -7.52 -27.58 -11.69
N SER A 189 -8.42 -27.53 -12.67
CA SER A 189 -8.12 -26.93 -13.96
C SER A 189 -8.05 -25.40 -13.91
N ASN A 190 -8.54 -24.80 -12.81
CA ASN A 190 -8.47 -23.37 -12.56
C ASN A 190 -8.37 -23.14 -11.04
N CYS A 191 -7.22 -22.67 -10.59
CA CYS A 191 -6.99 -22.33 -9.18
C CYS A 191 -7.23 -20.85 -8.87
N ASN A 192 -7.61 -20.03 -9.86
CA ASN A 192 -7.82 -18.59 -9.71
C ASN A 192 -6.62 -17.87 -9.06
N TYR A 193 -5.39 -18.19 -9.49
CA TYR A 193 -4.18 -17.51 -8.99
C TYR A 193 -4.09 -16.04 -9.40
N GLY A 194 -4.80 -15.66 -10.47
CA GLY A 194 -4.95 -14.28 -10.89
C GLY A 194 -5.83 -13.48 -9.93
N PRO A 195 -5.82 -12.14 -10.05
CA PRO A 195 -6.69 -11.31 -9.24
C PRO A 195 -8.17 -11.56 -9.56
N VAL A 196 -9.01 -11.43 -8.54
CA VAL A 196 -10.46 -11.35 -8.67
C VAL A 196 -10.82 -9.87 -8.85
N TYR A 197 -11.38 -9.53 -10.01
CA TYR A 197 -11.69 -8.15 -10.36
C TYR A 197 -13.07 -7.72 -9.84
N VAL A 198 -13.15 -6.49 -9.34
CA VAL A 198 -14.36 -5.83 -8.88
C VAL A 198 -14.46 -4.45 -9.51
N ASP A 199 -15.56 -4.18 -10.21
CA ASP A 199 -15.87 -2.86 -10.78
C ASP A 199 -17.39 -2.68 -10.74
N ALA A 200 -17.85 -1.68 -9.99
CA ALA A 200 -19.27 -1.33 -9.86
C ALA A 200 -19.93 -1.02 -11.22
N ASN A 201 -19.16 -0.62 -12.23
CA ASN A 201 -19.65 -0.29 -13.57
C ASN A 201 -19.50 -1.42 -14.59
N ALA A 202 -18.94 -2.57 -14.20
CA ALA A 202 -18.77 -3.70 -15.12
C ALA A 202 -20.13 -4.22 -15.61
N SER A 203 -20.19 -4.57 -16.89
CA SER A 203 -21.42 -5.04 -17.55
C SER A 203 -21.29 -6.45 -18.15
N GLY A 204 -20.17 -7.12 -17.94
CA GLY A 204 -19.89 -8.46 -18.47
C GLY A 204 -20.52 -9.58 -17.63
N ALA A 205 -19.82 -10.70 -17.54
CA ALA A 205 -20.34 -11.94 -16.94
C ALA A 205 -20.50 -11.89 -15.41
N ASN A 206 -19.98 -10.86 -14.72
CA ASN A 206 -20.04 -10.70 -13.26
C ASN A 206 -19.51 -11.94 -12.52
N ASN A 207 -18.30 -12.36 -12.89
CA ASN A 207 -17.62 -13.54 -12.37
C ASN A 207 -16.19 -13.24 -11.85
N GLY A 208 -15.73 -11.99 -11.97
CA GLY A 208 -14.44 -11.55 -11.45
C GLY A 208 -13.23 -11.99 -12.28
N SER A 209 -13.39 -12.53 -13.49
CA SER A 209 -12.26 -13.08 -14.28
C SER A 209 -11.46 -12.04 -15.05
N SER A 210 -11.99 -10.83 -15.23
CA SER A 210 -11.35 -9.71 -15.93
C SER A 210 -12.02 -8.40 -15.48
N TRP A 211 -11.45 -7.23 -15.79
CA TRP A 211 -12.14 -5.96 -15.58
C TRP A 211 -13.51 -5.89 -16.28
N ALA A 212 -13.63 -6.46 -17.50
CA ALA A 212 -14.89 -6.48 -18.25
C ALA A 212 -15.95 -7.39 -17.59
N ASP A 213 -15.52 -8.51 -17.02
CA ASP A 213 -16.37 -9.51 -16.37
C ASP A 213 -16.34 -9.40 -14.83
N ALA A 214 -15.88 -8.25 -14.31
CA ALA A 214 -15.66 -8.04 -12.90
C ALA A 214 -16.95 -8.20 -12.09
N TYR A 215 -16.82 -8.60 -10.82
CA TYR A 215 -17.94 -8.52 -9.90
C TYR A 215 -18.34 -7.05 -9.71
N THR A 216 -19.64 -6.80 -9.69
CA THR A 216 -20.19 -5.44 -9.45
C THR A 216 -20.23 -5.05 -7.98
N THR A 217 -19.93 -5.98 -7.07
CA THR A 217 -19.90 -5.73 -5.62
C THR A 217 -18.72 -6.44 -4.97
N ILE A 218 -18.19 -5.85 -3.90
CA ILE A 218 -17.11 -6.46 -3.12
C ILE A 218 -17.60 -7.73 -2.40
N ASN A 219 -18.83 -7.76 -1.88
CA ASN A 219 -19.40 -8.97 -1.26
C ASN A 219 -19.39 -10.19 -2.19
N ALA A 220 -19.74 -10.00 -3.47
CA ALA A 220 -19.74 -11.11 -4.43
C ALA A 220 -18.33 -11.67 -4.66
N ALA A 221 -17.33 -10.78 -4.76
CA ALA A 221 -15.94 -11.20 -4.88
C ALA A 221 -15.45 -11.94 -3.63
N LEU A 222 -15.71 -11.40 -2.44
CA LEU A 222 -15.35 -12.03 -1.16
C LEU A 222 -16.01 -13.40 -0.98
N THR A 223 -17.26 -13.56 -1.40
CA THR A 223 -17.99 -14.85 -1.34
C THR A 223 -17.37 -15.90 -2.29
N SER A 224 -16.78 -15.45 -3.39
CA SER A 224 -16.12 -16.33 -4.38
C SER A 224 -14.64 -16.59 -4.09
N ALA A 225 -14.06 -15.88 -3.11
CA ALA A 225 -12.65 -15.95 -2.81
C ALA A 225 -12.28 -17.31 -2.20
N SER A 226 -11.05 -17.75 -2.48
CA SER A 226 -10.39 -18.88 -1.83
C SER A 226 -9.16 -18.39 -1.05
N PRO A 227 -8.55 -19.21 -0.17
CA PRO A 227 -7.32 -18.82 0.52
C PRO A 227 -6.24 -18.30 -0.44
N ASN A 228 -5.55 -17.24 -0.05
CA ASN A 228 -4.55 -16.50 -0.85
C ASN A 228 -5.11 -15.66 -2.02
N SER A 229 -6.43 -15.50 -2.16
CA SER A 229 -6.99 -14.66 -3.24
C SER A 229 -6.58 -13.20 -3.10
N LYS A 230 -6.29 -12.59 -4.25
CA LYS A 230 -6.02 -11.16 -4.40
C LYS A 230 -7.24 -10.53 -5.05
N ILE A 231 -7.90 -9.60 -4.38
CA ILE A 231 -9.10 -8.93 -4.91
C ILE A 231 -8.71 -7.51 -5.32
N TRP A 232 -8.93 -7.15 -6.59
CA TRP A 232 -8.65 -5.83 -7.13
C TRP A 232 -9.95 -5.08 -7.37
N VAL A 233 -10.07 -3.91 -6.77
CA VAL A 233 -11.29 -3.11 -6.78
C VAL A 233 -11.03 -1.81 -7.52
N ALA A 234 -11.73 -1.61 -8.63
CA ALA A 234 -11.69 -0.39 -9.41
C ALA A 234 -12.22 0.80 -8.59
N LYS A 235 -11.82 2.00 -9.00
CA LYS A 235 -12.35 3.26 -8.52
C LYS A 235 -13.88 3.28 -8.56
N GLY A 236 -14.47 3.99 -7.61
CA GLY A 236 -15.92 4.07 -7.48
C GLY A 236 -16.38 3.98 -6.04
N VAL A 237 -17.69 4.02 -5.87
CA VAL A 237 -18.35 3.99 -4.57
C VAL A 237 -19.01 2.62 -4.39
N TYR A 238 -18.61 1.92 -3.33
CA TYR A 238 -19.08 0.61 -2.96
C TYR A 238 -19.78 0.69 -1.60
N LYS A 239 -20.82 -0.12 -1.42
CA LYS A 239 -21.64 -0.11 -0.21
C LYS A 239 -21.86 -1.54 0.28
N PRO A 240 -22.06 -1.73 1.59
CA PRO A 240 -22.68 -2.94 2.12
C PRO A 240 -24.00 -3.26 1.39
N THR A 241 -24.41 -4.53 1.38
CA THR A 241 -25.68 -4.92 0.73
C THR A 241 -26.91 -4.42 1.49
N ALA A 242 -26.77 -4.20 2.80
CA ALA A 242 -27.76 -3.59 3.67
C ALA A 242 -27.06 -2.95 4.89
N GLN A 243 -27.78 -2.09 5.60
CA GLN A 243 -27.29 -1.34 6.76
C GLN A 243 -26.51 -2.17 7.80
N ASN A 244 -26.94 -3.42 8.05
CA ASN A 244 -26.38 -4.32 9.07
C ASN A 244 -25.68 -5.54 8.45
N THR A 245 -25.15 -5.42 7.23
CA THR A 245 -24.55 -6.55 6.48
C THR A 245 -23.17 -6.18 5.98
N PRO A 246 -22.13 -6.27 6.83
CA PRO A 246 -20.77 -5.87 6.47
C PRO A 246 -20.19 -6.68 5.31
N LEU A 247 -19.08 -6.17 4.77
CA LEU A 247 -18.16 -6.93 3.94
C LEU A 247 -17.43 -7.95 4.83
N GLU A 248 -17.73 -9.23 4.67
CA GLU A 248 -17.12 -10.30 5.49
C GLU A 248 -15.89 -10.89 4.80
N ILE A 249 -14.76 -10.89 5.51
CA ILE A 249 -13.52 -11.56 5.09
C ILE A 249 -13.34 -12.82 5.96
N ASN A 250 -13.75 -13.96 5.40
CA ASN A 250 -13.81 -15.26 6.09
C ASN A 250 -12.71 -16.24 5.64
N GLU A 251 -11.99 -15.93 4.56
CA GLU A 251 -10.90 -16.75 4.03
C GLU A 251 -9.54 -16.21 4.48
N THR A 252 -8.56 -17.10 4.67
CA THR A 252 -7.22 -16.72 5.14
C THR A 252 -6.33 -16.23 4.00
N SER A 253 -5.34 -15.40 4.34
CA SER A 253 -4.37 -14.85 3.38
C SER A 253 -5.03 -14.00 2.28
N ILE A 254 -6.19 -13.40 2.54
CA ILE A 254 -6.85 -12.51 1.57
C ILE A 254 -6.16 -11.15 1.56
N ALA A 255 -5.88 -10.66 0.35
CA ALA A 255 -5.48 -9.29 0.13
C ALA A 255 -6.50 -8.59 -0.76
N ILE A 256 -7.10 -7.51 -0.24
CA ILE A 256 -8.03 -6.67 -0.99
C ILE A 256 -7.36 -5.32 -1.25
N TYR A 257 -7.36 -4.91 -2.52
CA TYR A 257 -6.68 -3.74 -3.03
C TYR A 257 -7.67 -2.83 -3.74
N GLY A 258 -7.79 -1.58 -3.30
CA GLY A 258 -8.53 -0.51 -3.95
C GLY A 258 -7.59 0.45 -4.69
N GLY A 259 -8.14 1.39 -5.44
CA GLY A 259 -7.34 2.42 -6.10
C GLY A 259 -7.01 2.14 -7.56
N PHE A 260 -7.69 1.19 -8.21
CA PHE A 260 -7.43 0.85 -9.62
C PHE A 260 -8.26 1.71 -10.59
N ASP A 261 -7.70 2.08 -11.73
CA ASP A 261 -8.40 2.74 -12.84
C ASP A 261 -9.35 1.77 -13.58
N GLY A 262 -9.06 0.46 -13.52
CA GLY A 262 -9.83 -0.60 -14.18
C GLY A 262 -9.19 -1.08 -15.50
N THR A 263 -7.88 -0.84 -15.66
CA THR A 263 -7.12 -1.19 -16.88
C THR A 263 -5.85 -1.97 -16.58
N GLU A 264 -5.49 -2.10 -15.32
CA GLU A 264 -4.24 -2.66 -14.82
C GLU A 264 -4.15 -4.17 -15.07
N THR A 265 -2.94 -4.62 -15.38
CA THR A 265 -2.62 -6.03 -15.62
C THR A 265 -1.74 -6.65 -14.55
N GLN A 266 -1.03 -5.81 -13.79
CA GLN A 266 -0.16 -6.18 -12.69
C GLN A 266 -0.43 -5.27 -11.47
N LEU A 267 -0.14 -5.76 -10.26
CA LEU A 267 -0.35 -4.97 -9.05
C LEU A 267 0.49 -3.68 -9.03
N SER A 268 1.68 -3.71 -9.64
CA SER A 268 2.56 -2.55 -9.80
C SER A 268 2.06 -1.50 -10.79
N ASP A 269 1.07 -1.82 -11.63
CA ASP A 269 0.45 -0.84 -12.53
C ASP A 269 -0.46 0.14 -11.76
N ARG A 270 -0.82 -0.19 -10.50
CA ARG A 270 -1.64 0.64 -9.61
C ARG A 270 -0.87 1.89 -9.21
N ASP A 271 -1.37 3.05 -9.62
CA ASP A 271 -0.79 4.35 -9.25
C ASP A 271 -1.21 4.76 -7.83
N LEU A 272 -0.30 4.60 -6.87
CA LEU A 272 -0.52 4.92 -5.45
C LEU A 272 -0.76 6.41 -5.18
N SER A 273 -0.38 7.32 -6.08
CA SER A 273 -0.63 8.76 -5.92
C SER A 273 -2.10 9.15 -6.18
N LEU A 274 -2.84 8.30 -6.90
CA LEU A 274 -4.22 8.57 -7.34
C LEU A 274 -5.30 7.87 -6.50
N ILE A 275 -4.91 6.97 -5.58
CA ILE A 275 -5.83 6.11 -4.82
C ILE A 275 -6.72 6.86 -3.83
N ASN A 276 -6.39 8.10 -3.50
CA ASN A 276 -7.20 8.99 -2.67
C ASN A 276 -7.88 10.11 -3.50
N THR A 277 -7.70 10.11 -4.82
CA THR A 277 -8.21 11.15 -5.74
C THR A 277 -8.98 10.54 -6.91
N THR A 278 -8.43 10.56 -8.12
CA THR A 278 -9.14 10.14 -9.34
C THR A 278 -9.42 8.64 -9.40
N ASN A 279 -8.60 7.83 -8.73
CA ASN A 279 -8.77 6.38 -8.68
C ASN A 279 -9.38 5.92 -7.35
N ALA A 280 -9.93 6.83 -6.55
CA ALA A 280 -10.45 6.49 -5.23
C ALA A 280 -11.49 5.36 -5.26
N THR A 281 -11.24 4.35 -4.44
CA THR A 281 -12.19 3.29 -4.12
C THR A 281 -12.77 3.58 -2.74
N VAL A 282 -14.03 4.02 -2.73
CA VAL A 282 -14.74 4.44 -1.51
C VAL A 282 -15.65 3.31 -1.06
N ILE A 283 -15.51 2.84 0.17
CA ILE A 283 -16.51 2.01 0.86
C ILE A 283 -17.23 2.92 1.83
N THR A 284 -18.50 3.21 1.55
CA THR A 284 -19.29 4.19 2.31
C THR A 284 -20.43 3.52 3.06
N GLY A 285 -20.70 4.03 4.26
CA GLY A 285 -21.87 3.69 5.05
C GLY A 285 -23.12 4.46 4.62
N ASP A 286 -23.01 5.55 3.88
CA ASP A 286 -24.14 6.32 3.35
C ASP A 286 -24.90 5.49 2.30
N MET A 287 -26.03 4.89 2.68
CA MET A 287 -26.74 3.92 1.85
C MET A 287 -27.51 4.61 0.73
N ASN A 288 -28.06 5.80 0.98
CA ASN A 288 -28.86 6.57 0.04
C ASN A 288 -28.06 7.59 -0.80
N GLY A 289 -26.84 7.91 -0.42
CA GLY A 289 -26.04 8.95 -1.09
C GLY A 289 -26.54 10.37 -0.81
N ASP A 290 -27.19 10.60 0.33
CA ASP A 290 -27.80 11.87 0.70
C ASP A 290 -27.12 12.55 1.90
N ASP A 291 -25.97 12.03 2.34
CA ASP A 291 -25.19 12.64 3.39
C ASP A 291 -24.51 13.95 2.97
N ILE A 292 -24.45 14.87 3.93
CA ILE A 292 -23.65 16.09 3.83
C ILE A 292 -22.28 15.79 4.44
N ASP A 293 -21.22 16.09 3.67
CA ASP A 293 -19.84 15.90 4.10
C ASP A 293 -19.55 16.61 5.43
N GLY A 294 -18.99 15.85 6.39
CA GLY A 294 -18.69 16.32 7.74
C GLY A 294 -19.88 16.57 8.67
N ASP A 295 -21.13 16.35 8.22
CA ASP A 295 -22.32 16.41 9.09
C ASP A 295 -22.56 15.05 9.76
N PHE A 296 -22.86 15.08 11.07
CA PHE A 296 -23.24 13.91 11.86
C PHE A 296 -24.68 13.97 12.38
N ALA A 297 -25.47 14.95 11.96
CA ALA A 297 -26.82 15.18 12.46
C ALA A 297 -27.92 14.81 11.46
N SER A 298 -27.75 15.11 10.19
CA SER A 298 -28.80 14.96 9.16
C SER A 298 -28.58 13.71 8.33
N ASN A 299 -29.68 13.12 7.85
CA ASN A 299 -29.71 11.99 6.90
C ASN A 299 -28.99 10.71 7.35
N LYS A 300 -28.76 10.51 8.64
CA LYS A 300 -27.99 9.34 9.15
C LYS A 300 -28.78 8.05 9.36
N SER A 301 -30.09 8.05 9.08
CA SER A 301 -30.96 6.94 9.48
C SER A 301 -30.76 5.66 8.66
N ASP A 302 -30.33 5.80 7.40
CA ASP A 302 -30.05 4.68 6.52
C ASP A 302 -28.60 4.21 6.58
N ASN A 303 -27.70 5.03 7.14
CA ASN A 303 -26.28 4.73 7.18
C ASN A 303 -25.99 3.39 7.85
N ALA A 304 -25.07 2.63 7.24
CA ALA A 304 -24.52 1.44 7.84
C ALA A 304 -23.84 1.77 9.18
N ASP A 305 -23.98 0.88 10.15
CA ASP A 305 -23.33 1.00 11.45
C ASP A 305 -21.92 0.36 11.45
N ARG A 306 -21.59 -0.38 10.38
CA ARG A 306 -20.32 -1.09 10.21
C ARG A 306 -20.00 -1.33 8.73
N LEU A 307 -18.72 -1.45 8.38
CA LEU A 307 -18.29 -1.71 6.99
C LEU A 307 -17.67 -3.10 6.79
N ILE A 308 -16.65 -3.47 7.58
CA ILE A 308 -15.83 -4.65 7.32
C ILE A 308 -15.75 -5.52 8.57
N LEU A 309 -16.13 -6.79 8.40
CA LEU A 309 -15.90 -7.85 9.38
C LEU A 309 -14.72 -8.70 8.93
N VAL A 310 -13.74 -8.87 9.81
CA VAL A 310 -12.61 -9.77 9.60
C VAL A 310 -12.76 -10.98 10.53
N ASP A 311 -12.86 -12.17 9.95
CA ASP A 311 -12.98 -13.47 10.65
C ASP A 311 -11.98 -14.49 10.08
N ALA A 312 -10.75 -14.03 9.82
CA ALA A 312 -9.67 -14.83 9.25
C ALA A 312 -8.28 -14.24 9.58
N THR A 313 -7.22 -14.98 9.25
CA THR A 313 -5.82 -14.61 9.48
C THR A 313 -5.10 -14.21 8.19
N ASN A 314 -4.02 -13.44 8.32
CA ASN A 314 -3.17 -12.92 7.25
C ASN A 314 -3.91 -12.01 6.26
N ILE A 315 -4.59 -10.99 6.77
CA ILE A 315 -5.46 -10.14 5.97
C ILE A 315 -4.78 -8.82 5.62
N THR A 316 -4.81 -8.45 4.34
CA THR A 316 -4.36 -7.13 3.87
C THR A 316 -5.53 -6.34 3.31
N ILE A 317 -5.73 -5.12 3.79
CA ILE A 317 -6.70 -4.14 3.28
C ILE A 317 -5.90 -2.93 2.83
N ASP A 318 -5.92 -2.61 1.53
CA ASP A 318 -5.01 -1.62 0.96
C ASP A 318 -5.70 -0.69 -0.06
N GLY A 319 -5.63 0.63 0.13
CA GLY A 319 -6.09 1.59 -0.89
C GLY A 319 -7.58 1.96 -0.85
N PHE A 320 -8.18 2.03 0.34
CA PHE A 320 -9.62 2.33 0.51
C PHE A 320 -9.87 3.62 1.27
N ILE A 321 -10.88 4.38 0.82
CA ILE A 321 -11.53 5.41 1.63
C ILE A 321 -12.73 4.76 2.32
N LEU A 322 -12.77 4.82 3.65
CA LEU A 322 -13.77 4.21 4.52
C LEU A 322 -14.51 5.34 5.26
N GLU A 323 -15.78 5.56 4.90
CA GLU A 323 -16.50 6.77 5.34
C GLU A 323 -17.97 6.54 5.70
N ASN A 324 -18.54 7.51 6.42
CA ASN A 324 -19.96 7.68 6.67
C ASN A 324 -20.67 6.50 7.37
N ILE A 325 -19.98 5.75 8.24
CA ILE A 325 -20.74 4.92 9.20
C ILE A 325 -21.46 5.80 10.23
N TYR A 326 -22.60 5.33 10.71
CA TYR A 326 -23.32 5.96 11.81
C TYR A 326 -23.81 4.92 12.82
N ASP A 327 -22.94 4.58 13.78
CA ASP A 327 -23.28 3.69 14.89
C ASP A 327 -23.62 4.50 16.15
N THR A 328 -24.89 4.44 16.56
CA THR A 328 -25.36 4.97 17.86
C THR A 328 -25.71 3.87 18.86
N SER A 329 -25.46 2.60 18.53
CA SER A 329 -25.92 1.48 19.34
C SER A 329 -25.05 1.33 20.60
N SER A 330 -25.69 1.35 21.77
CA SER A 330 -25.05 1.08 23.05
C SER A 330 -25.16 -0.40 23.39
N ASN A 331 -24.48 -1.27 22.65
CA ASN A 331 -24.55 -2.70 22.91
C ASN A 331 -23.62 -3.09 24.08
N ALA A 332 -24.23 -3.54 25.18
CA ALA A 332 -23.52 -4.17 26.31
C ALA A 332 -22.89 -5.54 25.94
N HIS A 333 -23.13 -6.03 24.73
CA HIS A 333 -22.46 -7.20 24.16
C HIS A 333 -21.36 -6.73 23.20
N ASN A 334 -20.18 -6.60 23.81
CA ASN A 334 -18.90 -6.06 23.37
C ASN A 334 -18.31 -6.59 22.04
N GLN A 335 -19.05 -6.89 20.96
CA GLN A 335 -18.48 -7.72 19.87
C GLN A 335 -18.62 -7.22 18.42
N ASP A 336 -19.60 -6.39 18.02
CA ASP A 336 -19.91 -6.33 16.57
C ASP A 336 -19.82 -4.96 15.82
N ASN A 337 -19.40 -3.85 16.43
CA ASN A 337 -19.52 -2.52 15.79
C ASN A 337 -18.17 -1.87 15.42
N GLY A 338 -18.19 -0.97 14.44
CA GLY A 338 -17.05 -0.19 13.97
C GLY A 338 -16.85 -0.25 12.46
N VAL A 339 -15.89 0.52 11.94
CA VAL A 339 -15.53 0.49 10.51
C VAL A 339 -14.89 -0.86 10.16
N ILE A 340 -13.91 -1.29 10.96
CA ILE A 340 -13.28 -2.60 10.86
C ILE A 340 -13.34 -3.28 12.22
N TYR A 341 -13.95 -4.45 12.28
CA TYR A 341 -14.08 -5.20 13.53
C TYR A 341 -13.85 -6.69 13.35
N SER A 342 -13.57 -7.36 14.47
CA SER A 342 -13.33 -8.79 14.56
C SER A 342 -14.50 -9.52 15.21
N LYS A 343 -14.78 -10.74 14.74
CA LYS A 343 -15.76 -11.61 15.39
C LYS A 343 -15.12 -12.33 16.58
N TYR A 344 -14.97 -11.66 17.71
CA TYR A 344 -14.46 -12.32 18.91
C TYR A 344 -15.54 -13.20 19.57
N SER A 345 -15.51 -14.51 19.32
CA SER A 345 -16.42 -15.48 19.95
C SER A 345 -15.85 -16.18 21.20
N GLY A 346 -14.62 -15.83 21.60
CA GLY A 346 -13.87 -16.43 22.71
C GLY A 346 -12.43 -16.79 22.33
N ALA A 347 -11.77 -17.63 23.12
CA ALA A 347 -10.35 -17.98 23.00
C ALA A 347 -9.95 -18.82 21.76
N SER A 348 -10.79 -18.92 20.73
CA SER A 348 -10.58 -19.81 19.58
C SER A 348 -10.65 -19.10 18.22
N THR A 349 -10.94 -17.80 18.18
CA THR A 349 -11.02 -16.99 16.95
C THR A 349 -10.10 -15.78 17.10
N TRP A 350 -8.90 -15.87 16.52
CA TRP A 350 -7.88 -14.82 16.54
C TRP A 350 -7.67 -14.28 15.13
N ILE A 351 -7.44 -12.98 15.02
CA ILE A 351 -6.95 -12.37 13.79
C ILE A 351 -5.43 -12.24 13.93
N GLU A 352 -4.73 -13.13 13.25
CA GLU A 352 -3.28 -13.08 13.12
C GLU A 352 -2.92 -12.24 11.90
N ASN A 353 -1.95 -11.33 12.01
CA ASN A 353 -1.40 -10.55 10.89
C ASN A 353 -2.45 -9.77 10.09
N LEU A 354 -3.00 -8.71 10.67
CA LEU A 354 -3.86 -7.76 9.97
C LEU A 354 -3.04 -6.52 9.55
N SER A 355 -3.00 -6.25 8.25
CA SER A 355 -2.34 -5.07 7.69
C SER A 355 -3.35 -4.17 6.97
N ILE A 356 -3.42 -2.92 7.39
CA ILE A 356 -4.20 -1.88 6.72
C ILE A 356 -3.21 -0.88 6.14
N LYS A 357 -3.27 -0.66 4.83
CA LYS A 357 -2.32 0.17 4.09
C LYS A 357 -3.03 1.21 3.24
N ASN A 358 -2.44 2.39 3.08
CA ASN A 358 -2.90 3.40 2.12
C ASN A 358 -4.42 3.70 2.22
N CYS A 359 -4.97 3.67 3.43
CA CYS A 359 -6.40 3.83 3.67
C CYS A 359 -6.73 5.17 4.33
N SER A 360 -7.93 5.69 4.10
CA SER A 360 -8.44 6.88 4.75
C SER A 360 -9.76 6.60 5.46
N PHE A 361 -9.80 6.80 6.77
CA PHE A 361 -10.99 6.72 7.61
C PHE A 361 -11.48 8.14 7.85
N LYS A 362 -12.61 8.52 7.26
CA LYS A 362 -13.12 9.89 7.42
C LYS A 362 -14.61 9.96 7.65
N ASN A 363 -15.06 10.98 8.39
CA ASN A 363 -16.47 11.26 8.62
C ASN A 363 -17.25 10.06 9.20
N ASN A 364 -16.61 9.25 10.03
CA ASN A 364 -17.26 8.11 10.67
C ASN A 364 -17.75 8.49 12.07
N TYR A 365 -18.99 8.13 12.39
CA TYR A 365 -19.55 8.28 13.72
C TYR A 365 -19.76 6.91 14.36
N SER A 366 -19.10 6.66 15.48
CA SER A 366 -19.18 5.41 16.22
C SER A 366 -19.52 5.67 17.69
N ASN A 367 -20.36 4.82 18.28
CA ASN A 367 -20.57 4.82 19.71
C ASN A 367 -19.37 4.20 20.44
N ASP A 368 -18.71 3.19 19.86
CA ASP A 368 -17.54 2.56 20.45
C ASP A 368 -16.26 2.91 19.66
N PHE A 369 -15.65 1.95 18.98
CA PHE A 369 -14.38 2.12 18.27
C PHE A 369 -14.61 2.19 16.75
N LEU A 370 -13.66 2.77 16.01
CA LEU A 370 -13.64 2.65 14.55
C LEU A 370 -12.91 1.36 14.14
N ILE A 371 -11.75 1.11 14.75
CA ILE A 371 -11.01 -0.14 14.61
C ILE A 371 -10.95 -0.82 15.96
N LYS A 372 -11.44 -2.06 15.97
CA LYS A 372 -11.51 -2.85 17.18
C LYS A 372 -10.61 -4.07 17.12
N GLY A 373 -9.45 -3.96 17.76
CA GLY A 373 -8.44 -5.00 17.83
C GLY A 373 -8.59 -5.97 19.00
N ILE A 374 -9.76 -6.61 19.15
CA ILE A 374 -9.92 -7.71 20.11
C ILE A 374 -9.54 -9.03 19.45
N GLY A 375 -8.73 -9.84 20.13
CA GLY A 375 -8.26 -11.11 19.59
C GLY A 375 -7.26 -10.96 18.45
N LEU A 376 -6.62 -9.79 18.36
CA LEU A 376 -5.42 -9.64 17.52
C LEU A 376 -4.30 -10.48 18.11
N LYS A 377 -3.58 -11.17 17.25
CA LYS A 377 -2.37 -11.91 17.59
C LYS A 377 -1.28 -11.57 16.57
N ASP A 378 -0.03 -11.57 17.02
CA ASP A 378 1.12 -11.23 16.21
C ASP A 378 1.02 -9.77 15.71
N ASN A 379 1.16 -9.53 14.39
CA ASN A 379 1.35 -8.18 13.86
C ASN A 379 0.03 -7.48 13.50
N PHE A 380 -0.23 -6.31 14.10
CA PHE A 380 -1.24 -5.36 13.61
C PHE A 380 -0.57 -4.13 13.02
N LYS A 381 -0.75 -3.89 11.72
CA LYS A 381 0.04 -2.92 10.97
C LYS A 381 -0.85 -1.85 10.33
N LEU A 382 -0.51 -0.59 10.55
CA LEU A 382 -1.10 0.56 9.87
C LEU A 382 0.00 1.30 9.11
N TYR A 383 -0.06 1.29 7.78
CA TYR A 383 0.95 1.96 6.95
C TYR A 383 0.31 2.96 5.98
N ASN A 384 0.73 4.22 6.02
CA ASN A 384 0.16 5.28 5.18
C ASN A 384 -1.37 5.39 5.36
N VAL A 385 -1.82 5.48 6.61
CA VAL A 385 -3.25 5.51 6.96
C VAL A 385 -3.63 6.87 7.55
N SER A 386 -4.82 7.38 7.22
CA SER A 386 -5.35 8.60 7.83
C SER A 386 -6.68 8.35 8.55
N PHE A 387 -6.88 9.03 9.67
CA PHE A 387 -8.13 9.12 10.42
C PHE A 387 -8.47 10.60 10.56
N THR A 388 -9.44 11.10 9.78
CA THR A 388 -9.79 12.52 9.75
C THR A 388 -11.26 12.76 10.04
N ASN A 389 -11.57 13.74 10.90
CA ASN A 389 -12.94 14.12 11.21
C ASN A 389 -13.83 12.92 11.62
N ASN A 390 -13.33 12.03 12.47
CA ASN A 390 -14.14 10.92 13.00
C ASN A 390 -14.60 11.22 14.42
N VAL A 391 -15.75 10.67 14.79
CA VAL A 391 -16.34 10.85 16.12
C VAL A 391 -16.54 9.48 16.78
N SER A 392 -15.95 9.30 17.96
CA SER A 392 -16.21 8.20 18.89
C SER A 392 -16.79 8.76 20.19
N VAL A 393 -18.09 8.58 20.44
CA VAL A 393 -18.75 9.21 21.60
C VAL A 393 -18.69 8.39 22.89
N GLY A 394 -18.46 7.08 22.79
CA GLY A 394 -18.38 6.17 23.94
C GLY A 394 -16.96 5.73 24.26
N GLN A 395 -16.03 5.74 23.30
CA GLN A 395 -14.68 5.17 23.46
C GLN A 395 -13.54 5.99 22.80
N SER A 396 -12.76 5.33 21.94
CA SER A 396 -11.55 5.83 21.24
C SER A 396 -11.64 5.46 19.75
N ILE A 397 -10.74 5.98 18.90
CA ILE A 397 -10.71 5.58 17.48
C ILE A 397 -10.25 4.13 17.34
N ILE A 398 -9.16 3.76 18.01
CA ILE A 398 -8.58 2.41 17.93
C ILE A 398 -8.54 1.77 19.32
N LEU A 399 -8.99 0.52 19.40
CA LEU A 399 -8.70 -0.38 20.52
C LEU A 399 -7.62 -1.38 20.12
N LEU A 400 -6.53 -1.44 20.88
CA LEU A 400 -5.59 -2.55 20.86
C LEU A 400 -5.76 -3.34 22.15
N HIS A 401 -6.20 -4.58 22.06
CA HIS A 401 -6.58 -5.34 23.24
C HIS A 401 -5.83 -6.68 23.30
N ALA A 402 -4.76 -6.69 24.11
CA ALA A 402 -4.00 -7.90 24.42
C ALA A 402 -4.75 -8.71 25.49
N ASP A 403 -4.92 -10.00 25.25
CA ASP A 403 -5.58 -10.89 26.20
C ASP A 403 -4.60 -11.88 26.84
N ARG A 404 -5.10 -12.83 27.63
CA ARG A 404 -4.24 -13.77 28.36
C ARG A 404 -3.53 -14.81 27.48
N PHE A 405 -3.84 -14.86 26.18
CA PHE A 405 -3.35 -15.90 25.28
C PHE A 405 -2.32 -15.40 24.28
N ASN A 406 -2.30 -14.09 23.97
CA ASN A 406 -1.56 -13.57 22.82
C ASN A 406 -0.75 -12.31 23.13
N ASP A 407 0.45 -12.25 22.56
CA ASP A 407 1.24 -11.04 22.45
C ASP A 407 0.71 -10.22 21.26
N ILE A 408 0.76 -8.88 21.39
CA ILE A 408 0.40 -7.97 20.31
C ILE A 408 1.61 -7.12 19.97
N TYR A 409 2.02 -7.18 18.71
CA TYR A 409 2.98 -6.26 18.12
C TYR A 409 2.24 -5.35 17.14
N ALA A 410 2.10 -4.08 17.50
CA ALA A 410 1.46 -3.06 16.68
C ALA A 410 2.50 -2.10 16.10
N ASP A 411 2.48 -1.89 14.79
CA ASP A 411 3.41 -1.01 14.07
C ASP A 411 2.64 -0.04 13.18
N PHE A 412 2.67 1.24 13.57
CA PHE A 412 1.99 2.34 12.90
C PHE A 412 3.04 3.25 12.27
N SER A 413 3.10 3.27 10.94
CA SER A 413 4.05 4.10 10.21
C SER A 413 3.35 5.00 9.20
N ASN A 414 3.73 6.28 9.16
CA ASN A 414 3.11 7.30 8.31
C ASN A 414 1.58 7.44 8.56
N VAL A 415 1.18 7.48 9.84
CA VAL A 415 -0.24 7.54 10.23
C VAL A 415 -0.64 8.94 10.64
N LEU A 416 -1.76 9.45 10.11
CA LEU A 416 -2.37 10.72 10.52
C LEU A 416 -3.63 10.47 11.35
N PHE A 417 -3.72 11.09 12.52
CA PHE A 417 -4.94 11.28 13.28
C PHE A 417 -5.22 12.77 13.39
N ALA A 418 -6.19 13.30 12.65
CA ALA A 418 -6.52 14.71 12.63
C ALA A 418 -8.01 15.02 12.85
N ASP A 419 -8.29 16.06 13.63
CA ASP A 419 -9.65 16.57 13.87
C ASP A 419 -10.64 15.48 14.35
N ASN A 420 -10.16 14.45 15.04
CA ASN A 420 -11.04 13.42 15.58
C ASN A 420 -11.59 13.83 16.95
N GLN A 421 -12.85 13.49 17.22
CA GLN A 421 -13.46 13.62 18.54
C GLN A 421 -13.60 12.26 19.20
N THR A 422 -13.10 12.09 20.43
CA THR A 422 -13.23 10.84 21.18
C THR A 422 -13.69 11.07 22.61
N LYS A 423 -14.05 10.01 23.36
CA LYS A 423 -14.39 10.12 24.78
C LYS A 423 -13.20 9.92 25.71
N PHE A 424 -12.28 9.02 25.35
CA PHE A 424 -11.12 8.68 26.18
C PHE A 424 -9.80 9.12 25.55
N SER A 425 -9.49 8.65 24.35
CA SER A 425 -8.25 8.94 23.63
C SER A 425 -8.39 8.61 22.15
N VAL A 426 -7.41 8.96 21.32
CA VAL A 426 -7.38 8.48 19.92
C VAL A 426 -7.06 6.98 19.88
N ILE A 427 -5.98 6.56 20.54
CA ILE A 427 -5.58 5.15 20.67
C ILE A 427 -5.75 4.72 22.13
N ASN A 428 -6.46 3.61 22.33
CA ASN A 428 -6.57 2.93 23.62
C ASN A 428 -5.97 1.54 23.49
N ALA A 429 -4.78 1.36 24.06
CA ALA A 429 -4.11 0.07 24.12
C ALA A 429 -4.21 -0.49 25.54
N TYR A 430 -4.88 -1.61 25.72
CA TYR A 430 -5.20 -2.13 27.04
C TYR A 430 -5.03 -3.65 27.12
N ARG A 431 -4.69 -4.15 28.31
CA ARG A 431 -4.69 -5.58 28.64
C ARG A 431 -5.67 -5.88 29.76
N ILE A 432 -6.48 -6.94 29.61
CA ILE A 432 -7.37 -7.40 30.68
C ILE A 432 -6.62 -8.25 31.72
N PRO A 433 -6.81 -7.98 33.03
CA PRO A 433 -6.36 -8.83 34.11
C PRO A 433 -6.98 -10.23 34.07
N ASP A 434 -6.15 -11.28 34.01
CA ASP A 434 -6.65 -12.67 34.10
C ASP A 434 -6.77 -13.18 35.56
N GLY A 435 -6.43 -12.33 36.53
CA GLY A 435 -6.43 -12.68 37.96
C GLY A 435 -5.30 -13.63 38.38
N SER A 436 -4.45 -14.07 37.45
CA SER A 436 -3.27 -14.90 37.67
C SER A 436 -2.00 -14.10 37.30
N PHE A 437 -1.27 -13.65 38.31
CA PHE A 437 -0.09 -12.80 38.18
C PHE A 437 1.17 -13.52 37.63
N THR A 438 1.01 -14.55 36.78
CA THR A 438 2.11 -15.48 36.46
C THR A 438 2.49 -15.59 34.98
N ASN A 439 1.72 -14.98 34.06
CA ASN A 439 2.04 -15.01 32.62
C ASN A 439 2.41 -13.60 32.13
N TYR A 440 3.71 -13.38 31.89
CA TYR A 440 4.21 -12.18 31.23
C TYR A 440 3.95 -12.31 29.72
N ARG A 441 3.13 -11.41 29.17
CA ARG A 441 2.83 -11.28 27.74
C ARG A 441 3.00 -9.81 27.37
N ASP A 442 3.52 -9.57 26.19
CA ASP A 442 4.03 -8.26 25.78
C ASP A 442 2.99 -7.53 24.90
N LEU A 443 2.86 -6.23 25.14
CA LEU A 443 2.11 -5.30 24.31
C LEU A 443 3.10 -4.25 23.81
N ASP A 444 3.50 -4.40 22.55
CA ASP A 444 4.46 -3.52 21.90
C ASP A 444 3.71 -2.66 20.88
N LEU A 445 3.79 -1.35 21.04
CA LEU A 445 3.25 -0.38 20.08
C LEU A 445 4.40 0.53 19.63
N ILE A 446 4.74 0.44 18.35
CA ILE A 446 5.72 1.30 17.69
C ILE A 446 4.98 2.25 16.76
N ILE A 447 5.24 3.55 16.91
CA ILE A 447 4.66 4.61 16.09
C ILE A 447 5.80 5.40 15.47
N THR A 448 5.90 5.38 14.14
CA THR A 448 6.95 6.05 13.39
C THR A 448 6.35 7.04 12.41
N ASN A 449 6.98 8.21 12.26
CA ASN A 449 6.61 9.22 11.28
C ASN A 449 5.09 9.53 11.27
N SER A 450 4.47 9.73 12.43
CA SER A 450 3.02 9.86 12.53
C SER A 450 2.61 11.20 13.15
N SER A 451 1.38 11.64 12.89
CA SER A 451 0.90 12.96 13.29
C SER A 451 -0.46 12.89 14.00
N PHE A 452 -0.54 13.44 15.20
CA PHE A 452 -1.74 13.58 16.02
C PHE A 452 -2.06 15.07 16.16
N ILE A 453 -2.95 15.56 15.30
CA ILE A 453 -3.22 16.99 15.13
C ILE A 453 -4.66 17.31 15.52
N ASN A 454 -4.87 18.30 16.39
CA ASN A 454 -6.20 18.85 16.68
C ASN A 454 -7.28 17.84 17.15
N ASN A 455 -6.88 16.68 17.70
CA ASN A 455 -7.85 15.72 18.21
C ASN A 455 -8.45 16.25 19.52
N ASN A 456 -9.74 16.03 19.73
CA ASN A 456 -10.46 16.53 20.90
C ASN A 456 -11.08 15.38 21.70
N VAL A 457 -10.70 15.27 22.97
CA VAL A 457 -11.34 14.36 23.92
C VAL A 457 -12.48 15.08 24.62
N VAL A 458 -13.71 14.56 24.52
CA VAL A 458 -14.89 15.09 25.21
C VAL A 458 -15.28 14.16 26.36
N ASN A 459 -14.96 14.57 27.59
CA ASN A 459 -15.19 13.77 28.79
C ASN A 459 -15.80 14.59 29.92
N VAL A 460 -16.99 14.16 30.38
CA VAL A 460 -17.79 14.83 31.42
C VAL A 460 -17.18 14.79 32.83
N ASN A 461 -16.26 13.86 33.11
CA ASN A 461 -15.67 13.69 34.45
C ASN A 461 -14.33 14.42 34.64
N ASN A 462 -13.81 15.08 33.60
CA ASN A 462 -12.51 15.78 33.58
C ASN A 462 -11.34 14.94 34.14
N THR A 463 -11.45 13.61 34.07
CA THR A 463 -10.41 12.67 34.50
C THR A 463 -9.27 12.74 33.50
N SER A 464 -8.08 13.04 34.02
CA SER A 464 -6.95 13.50 33.23
C SER A 464 -6.17 12.33 32.61
N TYR A 465 -6.80 11.64 31.66
CA TYR A 465 -6.16 10.64 30.81
C TYR A 465 -5.67 11.31 29.51
N GLY A 466 -4.61 10.75 28.94
CA GLY A 466 -3.86 11.28 27.80
C GLY A 466 -4.72 11.31 26.56
N GLN A 467 -4.59 12.39 25.80
CA GLN A 467 -5.58 12.74 24.79
C GLN A 467 -5.33 12.03 23.45
N ALA A 468 -4.08 11.71 23.12
CA ALA A 468 -3.75 10.93 21.94
C ALA A 468 -3.68 9.42 22.26
N ILE A 469 -2.92 9.02 23.29
CA ILE A 469 -2.66 7.61 23.57
C ILE A 469 -2.87 7.30 25.06
N ILE A 470 -3.64 6.25 25.31
CA ILE A 470 -3.72 5.60 26.61
C ILE A 470 -3.15 4.18 26.46
N MET A 471 -2.20 3.83 27.31
CA MET A 471 -1.72 2.45 27.45
C MET A 471 -1.96 1.93 28.86
N GLY A 472 -2.46 0.69 29.02
CA GLY A 472 -2.77 0.11 30.33
C GLY A 472 -2.56 -1.40 30.38
N SER A 473 -2.06 -1.93 31.49
CA SER A 473 -1.95 -3.37 31.79
C SER A 473 -1.92 -3.61 33.30
N ASP A 474 -2.03 -4.86 33.71
CA ASP A 474 -1.80 -5.29 35.08
C ASP A 474 -0.55 -6.20 35.15
N ASN A 475 0.54 -5.67 35.70
CA ASN A 475 1.77 -6.42 36.02
C ASN A 475 2.53 -7.07 34.83
N THR A 476 2.35 -6.60 33.60
CA THR A 476 3.11 -6.99 32.39
C THR A 476 3.96 -5.87 31.80
N TRP A 477 4.94 -6.22 30.97
CA TRP A 477 5.71 -5.26 30.18
C TRP A 477 4.88 -4.74 29.00
N GLY A 478 4.63 -3.45 28.99
CA GLY A 478 4.16 -2.74 27.81
C GLY A 478 5.24 -1.78 27.32
N HIS A 479 5.49 -1.78 26.02
CA HIS A 479 6.49 -0.94 25.38
C HIS A 479 5.80 -0.01 24.37
N LEU A 480 5.98 1.30 24.57
CA LEU A 480 5.55 2.32 23.62
C LEU A 480 6.79 3.03 23.09
N GLU A 481 7.04 2.89 21.80
CA GLU A 481 8.09 3.63 21.10
C GLU A 481 7.48 4.57 20.07
N ILE A 482 7.90 5.83 20.12
CA ILE A 482 7.43 6.89 19.23
C ILE A 482 8.64 7.53 18.58
N ASN A 483 8.70 7.52 17.26
CA ASN A 483 9.81 8.04 16.47
C ASN A 483 9.31 9.06 15.45
N ASN A 484 10.03 10.17 15.24
CA ASN A 484 9.77 11.12 14.16
C ASN A 484 8.33 11.63 14.08
N SER A 485 7.63 11.74 15.22
CA SER A 485 6.18 11.95 15.24
C SER A 485 5.81 13.31 15.82
N ILE A 486 4.58 13.76 15.53
CA ILE A 486 4.07 15.09 15.92
C ILE A 486 2.80 14.92 16.75
N PHE A 487 2.76 15.55 17.92
CA PHE A 487 1.55 15.75 18.70
C PHE A 487 1.34 17.26 18.87
N PHE A 488 0.26 17.80 18.30
CA PHE A 488 0.07 19.24 18.29
C PHE A 488 -1.40 19.65 18.22
N GLY A 489 -1.78 20.64 19.04
CA GLY A 489 -3.12 21.21 19.02
C GLY A 489 -4.22 20.29 19.57
N ASN A 490 -3.86 19.16 20.19
CA ASN A 490 -4.83 18.26 20.79
C ASN A 490 -5.52 18.95 21.99
N THR A 491 -6.78 18.61 22.25
CA THR A 491 -7.61 19.27 23.25
C THR A 491 -8.38 18.28 24.13
N LEU A 492 -8.71 18.71 25.35
CA LEU A 492 -9.64 18.09 26.27
C LEU A 492 -10.79 19.09 26.50
N ASN A 493 -12.01 18.70 26.16
CA ASN A 493 -13.20 19.54 26.23
C ASN A 493 -12.98 20.91 25.55
N GLY A 494 -12.30 20.92 24.40
CA GLY A 494 -11.98 22.12 23.62
C GLY A 494 -10.90 23.04 24.20
N THR A 495 -10.24 22.65 25.30
CA THR A 495 -9.07 23.35 25.85
C THR A 495 -7.81 22.56 25.54
N TYR A 496 -6.68 23.21 25.27
CA TYR A 496 -5.43 22.48 24.99
C TYR A 496 -5.12 21.45 26.08
N ALA A 497 -4.86 20.26 25.59
CA ALA A 497 -4.61 19.05 26.36
C ALA A 497 -3.42 19.25 27.30
N ASP A 498 -3.56 18.80 28.55
CA ASP A 498 -2.46 18.83 29.52
C ASP A 498 -1.50 17.63 29.37
N ARG A 499 -1.81 16.65 28.50
CA ARG A 499 -1.00 15.45 28.20
C ARG A 499 -1.34 14.76 26.87
N ASP A 500 -0.36 14.52 26.01
CA ASP A 500 -0.60 13.69 24.81
C ASP A 500 -0.77 12.20 25.15
N ILE A 501 0.02 11.71 26.11
CA ILE A 501 0.13 10.28 26.44
C ILE A 501 -0.17 10.05 27.93
N SER A 502 -0.86 8.95 28.27
CA SER A 502 -1.07 8.55 29.67
C SER A 502 -1.19 7.05 29.87
N TYR A 503 -1.17 6.67 31.15
CA TYR A 503 -1.27 5.30 31.61
C TYR A 503 -2.64 4.96 32.25
N GLY A 504 -3.09 3.71 32.07
CA GLY A 504 -4.41 3.21 32.49
C GLY A 504 -4.58 2.77 33.95
N THR A 505 -3.66 2.02 34.58
CA THR A 505 -3.89 1.36 35.91
C THR A 505 -2.64 0.88 36.69
N GLN A 506 -2.26 1.44 37.85
CA GLN A 506 -1.05 1.11 38.66
C GLN A 506 -0.26 -0.21 38.37
N GLY A 507 0.95 -0.08 37.80
CA GLY A 507 1.95 -1.16 37.70
C GLY A 507 3.32 -0.59 37.25
N ASN A 508 4.44 -1.10 37.75
CA ASN A 508 5.79 -0.53 37.56
C ASN A 508 6.50 -0.98 36.26
N HIS A 509 5.78 -1.43 35.24
CA HIS A 509 6.31 -2.28 34.17
C HIS A 509 6.03 -1.71 32.77
N TYR A 510 6.24 -0.40 32.56
CA TYR A 510 6.08 0.24 31.22
C TYR A 510 7.30 1.02 30.82
N GLU A 511 7.69 0.79 29.58
CA GLU A 511 8.69 1.57 28.89
C GLU A 511 7.99 2.53 27.93
N LEU A 512 8.34 3.81 28.04
CA LEU A 512 7.98 4.84 27.08
C LEU A 512 9.27 5.40 26.51
N VAL A 513 9.42 5.29 25.19
CA VAL A 513 10.52 5.89 24.43
C VAL A 513 9.93 6.86 23.43
N ILE A 514 10.35 8.12 23.48
CA ILE A 514 10.02 9.11 22.46
C ILE A 514 11.33 9.65 21.88
N ASN A 515 11.53 9.45 20.59
CA ASN A 515 12.69 9.90 19.85
C ASN A 515 12.29 10.90 18.76
N ASN A 516 13.08 11.96 18.63
CA ASN A 516 13.06 12.90 17.51
C ASN A 516 11.64 13.36 17.15
N SER A 517 10.88 13.91 18.10
CA SER A 517 9.43 14.14 17.94
C SER A 517 9.02 15.52 18.47
N ILE A 518 7.90 16.04 17.98
CA ILE A 518 7.25 17.24 18.52
C ILE A 518 6.15 16.80 19.48
N THR A 519 6.11 17.37 20.67
CA THR A 519 5.01 17.24 21.63
C THR A 519 4.52 18.63 22.03
N GLN A 520 3.27 18.73 22.47
CA GLN A 520 2.76 19.99 23.03
C GLN A 520 3.18 20.21 24.49
N ILE A 521 3.71 19.17 25.15
CA ILE A 521 4.11 19.17 26.57
C ILE A 521 5.36 18.31 26.81
N THR A 522 6.34 18.86 27.54
CA THR A 522 7.68 18.27 27.78
C THR A 522 7.70 16.92 28.51
N ASN A 523 6.71 16.64 29.38
CA ASN A 523 6.83 15.54 30.34
C ASN A 523 6.07 14.26 29.99
N ASN A 524 5.13 14.29 29.03
CA ASN A 524 4.29 13.15 28.57
C ASN A 524 4.17 11.97 29.57
N GLY A 525 3.82 12.30 30.81
CA GLY A 525 4.02 11.43 31.97
C GLY A 525 3.77 12.21 33.25
N GLY A 526 2.72 11.83 33.99
CA GLY A 526 2.29 12.57 35.17
C GLY A 526 1.76 11.64 36.26
N ALA A 527 2.35 11.78 37.46
CA ALA A 527 1.89 11.59 38.85
C ALA A 527 0.93 10.45 39.28
N SER A 528 0.27 9.70 38.38
CA SER A 528 -0.48 8.48 38.70
C SER A 528 0.33 7.25 38.31
N GLY A 529 1.50 7.11 38.94
CA GLY A 529 2.55 6.16 38.57
C GLY A 529 3.44 6.74 37.47
N ALA A 530 4.72 6.91 37.75
CA ALA A 530 5.69 7.22 36.70
C ALA A 530 5.83 5.99 35.79
N PHE A 531 5.97 6.19 34.47
CA PHE A 531 6.61 5.18 33.62
C PHE A 531 7.92 4.74 34.30
N ALA A 532 8.32 3.49 34.15
CA ALA A 532 9.55 3.00 34.75
C ALA A 532 10.74 3.59 33.98
N ALA A 533 11.09 4.85 34.27
CA ALA A 533 12.08 5.67 33.58
C ALA A 533 11.75 5.93 32.08
N PRO A 534 10.84 6.89 31.76
CA PRO A 534 10.62 7.26 30.37
C PRO A 534 11.90 7.84 29.74
N SER A 535 12.12 7.53 28.47
CA SER A 535 13.28 7.97 27.68
C SER A 535 12.81 8.98 26.64
N PHE A 536 13.32 10.21 26.74
CA PHE A 536 13.02 11.29 25.79
C PHE A 536 14.31 11.73 25.10
N ASN A 537 14.43 11.46 23.80
CA ASN A 537 15.63 11.75 23.01
C ASN A 537 15.27 12.72 21.88
N ASN A 538 15.81 13.94 21.89
CA ASN A 538 15.52 14.98 20.90
C ASN A 538 14.01 15.28 20.74
N VAL A 539 13.30 15.48 21.86
CA VAL A 539 11.88 15.86 21.85
C VAL A 539 11.74 17.37 21.93
N GLN A 540 10.99 17.96 20.99
CA GLN A 540 10.68 19.40 20.95
C GLN A 540 9.34 19.67 21.62
N ASP A 541 9.31 20.62 22.54
CA ASP A 541 8.11 21.06 23.25
C ASP A 541 7.59 22.37 22.66
N LEU A 542 6.44 22.33 21.99
CA LEU A 542 5.86 23.46 21.28
C LEU A 542 4.43 23.73 21.76
N ASP A 543 4.23 24.85 22.48
CA ASP A 543 2.92 25.27 22.97
C ASP A 543 2.01 25.74 21.81
N PRO A 544 0.88 25.05 21.53
CA PRO A 544 -0.04 25.41 20.46
C PRO A 544 -0.70 26.79 20.62
N ASN A 545 -0.68 27.39 21.82
CA ASN A 545 -1.18 28.75 22.03
C ASN A 545 -0.25 29.82 21.44
N THR A 546 1.03 29.51 21.26
CA THR A 546 2.07 30.50 20.91
C THR A 546 2.85 30.15 19.66
N VAL A 547 2.84 28.87 19.26
CA VAL A 547 3.54 28.35 18.09
C VAL A 547 2.50 27.93 17.03
N SER A 548 2.86 28.10 15.77
CA SER A 548 2.15 27.51 14.62
C SER A 548 3.10 26.58 13.88
N LEU A 549 2.64 25.37 13.56
CA LEU A 549 3.36 24.45 12.69
C LEU A 549 3.22 24.81 11.20
N ASN A 550 2.38 25.80 10.86
CA ASN A 550 2.11 26.28 9.51
C ASN A 550 1.69 25.16 8.54
N LEU A 551 0.78 24.29 8.99
CA LEU A 551 0.21 23.22 8.16
C LEU A 551 -0.87 23.76 7.21
N SER A 552 -1.06 23.09 6.08
CA SER A 552 -2.21 23.33 5.18
C SER A 552 -3.53 22.87 5.81
N SER A 553 -4.66 23.09 5.13
CA SER A 553 -5.97 22.55 5.54
C SER A 553 -6.01 21.03 5.59
N ASP A 554 -5.13 20.37 4.84
CA ASP A 554 -5.01 18.91 4.78
C ASP A 554 -3.84 18.42 5.67
N TYR A 555 -3.44 19.24 6.64
CA TYR A 555 -2.41 18.94 7.66
C TYR A 555 -1.00 18.70 7.09
N LYS A 556 -0.76 19.05 5.82
CA LYS A 556 0.54 18.90 5.18
C LYS A 556 1.48 20.06 5.58
N PRO A 557 2.79 19.82 5.75
CA PRO A 557 3.74 20.90 5.93
C PRO A 557 3.70 21.87 4.74
N THR A 558 3.91 23.14 5.00
CA THR A 558 4.06 24.18 3.96
C THR A 558 5.49 24.69 3.94
N SER A 559 5.83 25.54 2.98
CA SER A 559 7.15 26.21 2.93
C SER A 559 7.52 26.97 4.21
N SER A 560 6.56 27.23 5.10
CA SER A 560 6.77 27.93 6.38
C SER A 560 6.85 26.97 7.59
N SER A 561 6.78 25.66 7.40
CA SER A 561 6.82 24.64 8.46
C SER A 561 8.24 24.35 8.95
N SER A 562 8.90 25.36 9.53
CA SER A 562 10.32 25.28 9.96
C SER A 562 10.62 24.25 11.05
N TYR A 563 9.61 23.79 11.79
CA TYR A 563 9.77 22.76 12.82
C TYR A 563 9.68 21.34 12.26
N ILE A 564 9.28 21.17 11.00
CA ILE A 564 8.94 19.88 10.40
C ILE A 564 9.94 19.51 9.31
N ILE A 565 10.21 20.46 8.41
CA ILE A 565 10.99 20.23 7.19
C ILE A 565 12.44 19.89 7.54
N ASP A 566 12.91 18.76 7.04
CA ASP A 566 14.23 18.15 7.25
C ASP A 566 14.59 18.01 8.75
N GLN A 567 13.58 17.84 9.62
CA GLN A 567 13.78 17.70 11.08
C GLN A 567 13.67 16.24 11.58
N GLY A 568 13.36 15.28 10.71
CA GLY A 568 13.28 13.87 11.02
C GLY A 568 14.66 13.19 11.15
N ASN A 569 14.65 11.91 11.51
CA ASN A 569 15.85 11.09 11.57
C ASN A 569 15.63 9.78 10.78
N ASN A 570 16.38 9.62 9.70
CA ASN A 570 16.30 8.47 8.79
C ASN A 570 16.59 7.13 9.48
N SER A 571 17.33 7.10 10.60
CA SER A 571 17.68 5.84 11.28
C SER A 571 16.48 5.12 11.89
N PHE A 572 15.35 5.82 12.08
CA PHE A 572 14.12 5.25 12.60
C PHE A 572 13.16 4.75 11.50
N TYR A 573 13.53 4.86 10.23
CA TYR A 573 12.67 4.44 9.12
C TYR A 573 13.41 3.50 8.18
N ASP A 574 12.91 2.26 8.09
CA ASP A 574 13.41 1.27 7.15
C ASP A 574 12.53 1.26 5.89
N THR A 575 13.03 1.86 4.82
CA THR A 575 12.32 1.94 3.53
C THR A 575 12.04 0.55 2.94
N ALA A 576 12.88 -0.46 3.22
CA ALA A 576 12.65 -1.82 2.72
C ALA A 576 11.50 -2.51 3.47
N LEU A 577 11.31 -2.18 4.75
CA LEU A 577 10.23 -2.75 5.57
C LEU A 577 8.90 -1.98 5.42
N LEU A 578 8.97 -0.65 5.36
CA LEU A 578 7.80 0.24 5.50
C LEU A 578 7.35 0.86 4.17
N GLY A 579 8.15 0.75 3.11
CA GLY A 579 7.93 1.40 1.82
C GLY A 579 8.60 2.76 1.73
N ASP A 580 8.68 3.31 0.53
CA ASP A 580 9.39 4.54 0.21
C ASP A 580 8.47 5.75 0.04
N LEU A 581 7.15 5.61 0.19
CA LEU A 581 6.18 6.71 0.02
C LEU A 581 5.56 7.17 1.33
N ASP A 582 5.35 8.49 1.46
CA ASP A 582 4.59 9.12 2.53
C ASP A 582 3.07 9.02 2.30
N LEU A 583 2.28 9.62 3.20
CA LEU A 583 0.82 9.61 3.11
C LEU A 583 0.24 10.40 1.90
N SER A 584 1.03 11.27 1.27
CA SER A 584 0.67 11.96 0.02
C SER A 584 1.19 11.24 -1.24
N GLY A 585 1.89 10.11 -1.10
CA GLY A 585 2.52 9.42 -2.22
C GLY A 585 3.84 10.04 -2.69
N ASN A 586 4.46 10.92 -1.89
CA ASN A 586 5.80 11.46 -2.13
C ASN A 586 6.88 10.52 -1.58
N ASP A 587 8.08 10.56 -2.14
CA ASP A 587 9.24 9.86 -1.57
C ASP A 587 9.46 10.28 -0.11
N ARG A 588 9.50 9.30 0.79
CA ARG A 588 9.63 9.47 2.24
C ARG A 588 10.98 10.08 2.62
N VAL A 589 12.04 9.78 1.88
CA VAL A 589 13.35 10.42 2.08
C VAL A 589 13.54 11.46 0.98
N PHE A 590 13.00 12.65 1.19
CA PHE A 590 13.21 13.78 0.30
C PHE A 590 14.41 14.60 0.78
N ASN A 591 15.15 15.27 -0.12
CA ASN A 591 16.31 16.14 0.22
C ASN A 591 17.36 15.57 1.19
N SER A 592 17.48 14.24 1.29
CA SER A 592 18.36 13.46 2.19
C SER A 592 17.91 13.28 3.64
N THR A 593 16.89 13.99 4.13
CA THR A 593 16.39 13.86 5.51
C THR A 593 14.88 13.76 5.51
N ILE A 594 14.34 12.79 6.24
CA ILE A 594 12.89 12.64 6.48
C ILE A 594 12.34 13.88 7.19
N ASP A 595 11.13 14.31 6.86
CA ASP A 595 10.38 15.31 7.61
C ASP A 595 9.70 14.71 8.84
N LEU A 596 9.43 15.52 9.87
CA LEU A 596 8.65 15.04 11.02
C LEU A 596 7.18 14.79 10.67
N GLY A 597 6.61 13.70 11.18
CA GLY A 597 5.19 13.38 11.05
C GLY A 597 4.84 12.60 9.78
N ALA A 598 3.54 12.56 9.44
CA ALA A 598 2.98 11.67 8.41
C ALA A 598 3.29 12.07 6.95
N TYR A 599 3.80 13.29 6.73
CA TYR A 599 3.99 13.87 5.42
C TYR A 599 5.42 14.38 5.23
N GLU A 600 5.87 14.30 3.99
CA GLU A 600 7.04 15.01 3.48
C GLU A 600 6.62 16.31 2.80
N TYR A 601 7.36 17.37 3.07
CA TYR A 601 7.28 18.61 2.33
C TYR A 601 8.01 18.46 1.01
N ASN A 602 7.25 18.10 -0.01
CA ASN A 602 7.74 18.15 -1.36
C ASN A 602 7.60 19.57 -1.92
N SER A 603 8.72 20.26 -2.09
CA SER A 603 8.78 21.60 -2.71
C SER A 603 8.56 21.60 -4.22
N THR A 604 8.25 20.45 -4.83
CA THR A 604 7.94 20.41 -6.26
C THR A 604 6.67 21.21 -6.51
N LEU A 605 6.84 22.39 -7.10
CA LEU A 605 5.78 23.07 -7.82
C LEU A 605 5.34 22.15 -8.95
N GLY A 606 4.29 21.37 -8.71
CA GLY A 606 3.51 20.79 -9.79
C GLY A 606 2.91 21.92 -10.62
N ILE A 607 2.78 21.70 -11.93
CA ILE A 607 2.03 22.62 -12.80
C ILE A 607 0.55 22.77 -12.36
N ASP A 608 0.09 21.88 -11.49
CA ASP A 608 -1.25 21.83 -10.92
C ASP A 608 -1.38 22.55 -9.56
N ASP A 609 -0.27 22.83 -8.86
CA ASP A 609 -0.26 23.53 -7.57
C ASP A 609 -0.43 25.05 -7.69
N VAL A 610 -0.41 25.58 -8.92
CA VAL A 610 -0.83 26.96 -9.21
C VAL A 610 -2.32 26.97 -9.55
N SER A 611 -3.14 26.69 -8.54
CA SER A 611 -4.58 26.92 -8.56
C SER A 611 -4.88 28.39 -8.26
N LEU A 612 -5.06 29.21 -9.30
CA LEU A 612 -5.69 30.51 -9.15
C LEU A 612 -7.22 30.32 -9.03
N ASN A 613 -7.66 29.88 -7.85
CA ASN A 613 -9.01 30.07 -7.31
C ASN A 613 -10.15 30.01 -8.36
N THR A 614 -10.42 28.83 -8.95
CA THR A 614 -11.57 28.67 -9.86
C THR A 614 -12.82 28.23 -9.11
N ASN A 615 -13.28 29.07 -8.18
CA ASN A 615 -14.70 29.05 -7.82
C ASN A 615 -15.48 29.68 -8.97
N SER A 616 -16.02 28.82 -9.86
CA SER A 616 -16.88 29.10 -11.03
C SER A 616 -16.15 29.36 -12.35
N VAL A 617 -15.94 28.32 -13.16
CA VAL A 617 -15.38 28.43 -14.53
C VAL A 617 -16.41 29.07 -15.46
N SER A 618 -16.39 30.40 -15.61
CA SER A 618 -17.19 31.15 -16.59
C SER A 618 -16.48 31.35 -17.93
N VAL A 619 -15.25 30.84 -18.09
CA VAL A 619 -14.41 31.00 -19.29
C VAL A 619 -13.70 29.69 -19.63
N LYS A 620 -13.69 29.30 -20.90
CA LYS A 620 -13.02 28.10 -21.45
C LYS A 620 -12.19 28.49 -22.68
N LEU A 621 -10.98 27.93 -22.79
CA LEU A 621 -10.06 28.15 -23.91
C LEU A 621 -9.98 26.92 -24.81
N TYR A 622 -10.00 27.10 -26.13
CA TYR A 622 -9.84 25.99 -27.07
C TYR A 622 -9.38 26.48 -28.46
N PRO A 623 -8.69 25.65 -29.25
CA PRO A 623 -8.00 24.45 -28.78
C PRO A 623 -6.86 24.82 -27.81
N ASN A 624 -6.54 23.93 -26.89
CA ASN A 624 -5.40 24.06 -25.99
C ASN A 624 -4.80 22.65 -25.81
N PRO A 625 -3.69 22.30 -26.49
CA PRO A 625 -2.73 23.19 -27.17
C PRO A 625 -3.28 23.90 -28.43
N VAL A 626 -2.76 25.09 -28.72
CA VAL A 626 -3.15 25.93 -29.86
C VAL A 626 -2.01 26.09 -30.86
N SER A 627 -2.31 25.93 -32.15
CA SER A 627 -1.37 26.27 -33.24
C SER A 627 -1.53 27.74 -33.62
N ASP A 628 -2.62 28.13 -34.28
CA ASP A 628 -2.71 29.47 -34.85
C ASP A 628 -3.66 30.40 -34.10
N ARG A 629 -4.83 29.91 -33.67
CA ARG A 629 -5.91 30.74 -33.14
C ARG A 629 -6.55 30.13 -31.90
N LEU A 630 -6.53 30.90 -30.81
CA LEU A 630 -7.09 30.54 -29.51
C LEU A 630 -8.49 31.15 -29.37
N PHE A 631 -9.50 30.32 -29.21
CA PHE A 631 -10.89 30.71 -28.96
C PHE A 631 -11.19 30.73 -27.47
N ILE A 632 -12.10 31.61 -27.09
CA ILE A 632 -12.55 31.83 -25.73
C ILE A 632 -14.07 31.66 -25.73
N GLU A 633 -14.55 30.62 -25.07
CA GLU A 633 -15.98 30.43 -24.77
C GLU A 633 -16.23 30.97 -23.36
N SER A 634 -17.25 31.81 -23.21
CA SER A 634 -17.61 32.35 -21.90
C SER A 634 -19.12 32.48 -21.77
N THR A 635 -19.65 32.24 -20.57
CA THR A 635 -21.05 32.52 -20.23
C THR A 635 -21.31 34.00 -19.96
N GLU A 636 -20.26 34.82 -19.95
CA GLU A 636 -20.30 36.27 -19.73
C GLU A 636 -19.70 37.04 -20.91
N GLN A 637 -20.09 38.32 -21.05
CA GLN A 637 -19.50 39.17 -22.08
C GLN A 637 -18.03 39.47 -21.73
N VAL A 638 -17.13 39.10 -22.65
CA VAL A 638 -15.69 39.42 -22.56
C VAL A 638 -15.48 40.88 -22.97
N GLU A 639 -14.86 41.68 -22.11
CA GLU A 639 -14.50 43.08 -22.36
C GLU A 639 -13.12 43.22 -22.99
N SER A 640 -12.16 42.41 -22.55
CA SER A 640 -10.78 42.45 -23.04
C SER A 640 -10.01 41.20 -22.66
N VAL A 641 -8.92 40.97 -23.38
CA VAL A 641 -8.00 39.86 -23.15
C VAL A 641 -6.56 40.35 -23.23
N ALA A 642 -5.71 39.88 -22.31
CA ALA A 642 -4.28 40.16 -22.29
C ALA A 642 -3.48 38.86 -22.15
N ILE A 643 -2.45 38.67 -22.98
CA ILE A 643 -1.57 37.50 -22.97
C ILE A 643 -0.19 37.92 -22.46
N TYR A 644 0.36 37.14 -21.54
CA TYR A 644 1.65 37.35 -20.90
C TYR A 644 2.56 36.13 -21.08
N ASN A 645 3.87 36.35 -21.12
CA ASN A 645 4.82 35.25 -20.93
C ASN A 645 4.93 34.87 -19.44
N ILE A 646 5.65 33.78 -19.17
CA ILE A 646 5.91 33.29 -17.80
C ILE A 646 6.63 34.30 -16.89
N ASN A 647 7.33 35.28 -17.47
CA ASN A 647 8.01 36.35 -16.72
C ASN A 647 7.07 37.53 -16.41
N GLY A 648 5.77 37.42 -16.70
CA GLY A 648 4.78 38.47 -16.48
C GLY A 648 4.85 39.62 -17.50
N GLN A 649 5.61 39.49 -18.59
CA GLN A 649 5.68 40.51 -19.63
C GLN A 649 4.45 40.42 -20.54
N LEU A 650 3.76 41.54 -20.75
CA LEU A 650 2.61 41.63 -21.66
C LEU A 650 3.07 41.44 -23.12
N LEU A 651 2.51 40.45 -23.80
CA LEU A 651 2.83 40.11 -25.19
C LEU A 651 1.76 40.57 -26.17
N LYS A 652 0.48 40.49 -25.78
CA LYS A 652 -0.64 40.83 -26.67
C LYS A 652 -1.86 41.28 -25.88
N GLN A 653 -2.63 42.21 -26.42
CA GLN A 653 -3.93 42.61 -25.89
C GLN A 653 -4.97 42.63 -27.03
N ALA A 654 -6.18 42.15 -26.77
CA ALA A 654 -7.27 42.10 -27.75
C ALA A 654 -8.60 42.50 -27.09
N ILE A 655 -9.45 43.21 -27.84
CA ILE A 655 -10.79 43.65 -27.40
C ILE A 655 -11.88 42.84 -28.11
N GLU A 656 -11.66 42.41 -29.36
CA GLU A 656 -12.57 41.53 -30.09
C GLU A 656 -12.08 40.08 -30.11
N THR A 657 -12.91 39.16 -29.61
CA THR A 657 -12.60 37.71 -29.52
C THR A 657 -13.48 36.84 -30.43
N SER A 658 -14.42 37.43 -31.18
CA SER A 658 -15.43 36.73 -31.99
C SER A 658 -14.85 35.79 -33.05
N ASN A 659 -13.65 36.09 -33.55
CA ASN A 659 -12.94 35.24 -34.49
C ASN A 659 -11.75 34.50 -33.86
N GLY A 660 -11.63 34.45 -32.53
CA GLY A 660 -10.45 33.90 -31.85
C GLY A 660 -9.22 34.81 -31.95
N ILE A 661 -8.29 34.62 -31.01
CA ILE A 661 -7.07 35.41 -30.87
C ILE A 661 -5.95 34.71 -31.63
N ASP A 662 -5.37 35.40 -32.61
CA ASP A 662 -4.20 34.92 -33.34
C ASP A 662 -2.97 34.87 -32.41
N VAL A 663 -2.42 33.67 -32.24
CA VAL A 663 -1.24 33.38 -31.42
C VAL A 663 -0.12 32.74 -32.26
N SER A 664 -0.26 32.72 -33.58
CA SER A 664 0.72 32.13 -34.50
C SER A 664 2.13 32.72 -34.33
N ASN A 665 2.21 34.02 -33.99
CA ASN A 665 3.46 34.76 -33.77
C ASN A 665 4.12 34.51 -32.40
N LEU A 666 3.49 33.75 -31.51
CA LEU A 666 4.09 33.34 -30.25
C LEU A 666 4.99 32.12 -30.48
N ASN A 667 6.16 32.08 -29.84
CA ASN A 667 7.01 30.90 -29.86
C ASN A 667 6.31 29.73 -29.15
N LYS A 668 6.68 28.49 -29.51
CA LYS A 668 6.22 27.29 -28.80
C LYS A 668 6.51 27.41 -27.30
N GLY A 669 5.51 27.17 -26.45
CA GLY A 669 5.66 27.34 -24.99
C GLY A 669 4.37 27.68 -24.23
N VAL A 670 4.51 27.88 -22.93
CA VAL A 670 3.40 28.16 -21.99
C VAL A 670 3.17 29.66 -21.83
N TYR A 671 1.91 30.07 -21.85
CA TYR A 671 1.50 31.47 -21.71
C TYR A 671 0.35 31.62 -20.71
N ILE A 672 0.24 32.81 -20.12
CA ILE A 672 -0.86 33.19 -19.24
C ILE A 672 -1.78 34.13 -20.03
N ILE A 673 -3.08 33.91 -19.96
CA ILE A 673 -4.10 34.77 -20.55
C ILE A 673 -5.02 35.29 -19.45
N GLN A 674 -5.13 36.62 -19.36
CA GLN A 674 -6.10 37.30 -18.52
C GLN A 674 -7.30 37.68 -19.39
N VAL A 675 -8.48 37.16 -19.05
CA VAL A 675 -9.76 37.46 -19.67
C VAL A 675 -10.57 38.31 -18.70
N LYS A 676 -10.85 39.55 -19.08
CA LYS A 676 -11.69 40.45 -18.30
C LYS A 676 -13.13 40.36 -18.82
N THR A 677 -14.05 39.95 -17.96
CA THR A 677 -15.50 40.00 -18.21
C THR A 677 -16.10 41.23 -17.53
N ILE A 678 -17.40 41.44 -17.75
CA ILE A 678 -18.18 42.48 -17.05
C ILE A 678 -18.20 42.32 -15.52
N LYS A 679 -17.94 41.13 -14.97
CA LYS A 679 -18.00 40.89 -13.52
C LYS A 679 -16.63 40.77 -12.86
N ASN A 680 -15.67 40.13 -13.52
CA ASN A 680 -14.37 39.83 -12.94
C ASN A 680 -13.26 39.72 -13.99
N ALA A 681 -12.01 39.58 -13.52
CA ALA A 681 -10.88 39.22 -14.35
C ALA A 681 -10.43 37.81 -13.98
N ILE A 682 -10.28 36.96 -15.00
CA ILE A 682 -9.96 35.54 -14.87
C ILE A 682 -8.64 35.29 -15.57
N ASN A 683 -7.70 34.62 -14.89
CA ASN A 683 -6.42 34.24 -15.47
C ASN A 683 -6.43 32.73 -15.76
N GLN A 684 -6.01 32.34 -16.97
CA GLN A 684 -5.89 30.94 -17.39
C GLN A 684 -4.57 30.69 -18.11
N LYS A 685 -4.14 29.42 -18.19
CA LYS A 685 -2.93 29.00 -18.93
C LYS A 685 -3.29 28.37 -20.27
N PHE A 686 -2.47 28.59 -21.31
CA PHE A 686 -2.58 27.86 -22.58
C PHE A 686 -1.20 27.53 -23.17
N LEU A 687 -1.13 26.44 -23.95
CA LEU A 687 0.07 25.95 -24.61
C LEU A 687 0.05 26.31 -26.09
N ARG A 688 1.09 26.98 -26.58
CA ARG A 688 1.33 27.19 -28.01
C ARG A 688 2.16 26.02 -28.54
N ASP A 689 1.59 25.26 -29.49
CA ASP A 689 2.24 24.10 -30.11
C ASP A 689 3.44 24.47 -30.97
#